data_AF-A0A1L8Q5I7-F1
#
_entry.id   AF-A0A1L8Q5I7-F1
#
_cell.length_a   1.000
_cell.length_b   1.000
_cell.length_c   1.000
_cell.angle_alpha   90.00
_cell.angle_beta   90.00
_cell.angle_gamma   90.00
#
_symmetry.space_group_name_H-M   'P 1'
#
loop_
_entity.id
_entity.type
_entity.pdbx_description
1 polymer ?
#
loop_
_entity_poly.entity_id
_entity_poly.type
_entity_poly.pdbx_seq_one_letter_code
_entity_poly.pdbx_strand_id
1 'polypeptide(L)'
;MVYYKYKSIKIMEIFMKKSKKILVTSLATATLGLIALSDTTGDFPFSAQHVSAQEKDASKNGKVVKENTTSASNQAEKSKTPAQKPAEKPKTPAQKPAEKPKTPAQKPAEKPKTPAQKPAEKPKTPAQKPAEKPKTPAQNPAEKPKNTSPKEDKSKSTAQSGWVGSSYYENGTKVTNKWIFDKKANSYFYLNASGNYVQNAWVGNYYLKSDGKMAKNEWIYDKKYSAHYYLTAEGSYARNTWVGNYYLKSDGKRAKNEWIYDTKSSSYFYLTSEGSSARNTWVGNYYLKSDGKMAKSEWIYDKNYGSYYYLTGEGSYVRNKWVGNYYLKSNGKMAKNEWVDGGRYYVDSDGKMVKSDWIYDKNYGSYYYLTAEGSYARNKWIGNYYLKSDGKMAKNEWVDGGRYYVESDGKMASKKWVDGGRYYVGYDGVWQPKPAAGNPYSAALKEAQGYNSLHLSKKGIYEMLIYEGFNSDTAQYAINHLNADYKANALAQARMHLKYGTSSKSEIYRKLTSPKVDKFTEEEANYAIQKLDLTPEGSSARNKWVGYYYYKSDGKLAKNEWVDGGRYYVDSEGKMVIGKWVDGGRYYVGYDGVWQPKPTDGNPYSAVLKEAQGYNNIHLSKKGIYEMLIFKGFNSDTAQYAINHLQADYKANALAKARILSKYNKKSKSEIHKWLVSPYGGEFTEEEANYAIQHLGD
;
A
#
# COMPACT_ATOMS: atom_id res chain seq x y z
N MET A 1 -14.47 -17.65 -40.01
CA MET A 1 -14.80 -16.62 -39.00
C MET A 1 -15.96 -16.98 -38.07
N VAL A 2 -17.13 -17.39 -38.57
CA VAL A 2 -18.35 -17.66 -37.77
C VAL A 2 -18.11 -18.59 -36.55
N TYR A 3 -17.34 -19.68 -36.73
CA TYR A 3 -17.03 -20.65 -35.66
C TYR A 3 -16.28 -20.05 -34.45
N TYR A 4 -15.48 -18.99 -34.65
CA TYR A 4 -14.77 -18.30 -33.56
C TYR A 4 -15.71 -17.41 -32.72
N LYS A 5 -16.71 -16.75 -33.33
CA LYS A 5 -17.71 -15.95 -32.59
C LYS A 5 -18.52 -16.82 -31.61
N TYR A 6 -18.97 -18.00 -32.06
CA TYR A 6 -19.71 -18.96 -31.21
C TYR A 6 -18.88 -19.47 -30.02
N LYS A 7 -17.58 -19.74 -30.24
CA LYS A 7 -16.67 -20.18 -29.16
C LYS A 7 -16.39 -19.05 -28.15
N SER A 8 -16.27 -17.79 -28.58
CA SER A 8 -16.17 -16.65 -27.67
C SER A 8 -17.41 -16.44 -26.80
N ILE A 9 -18.62 -16.62 -27.35
CA ILE A 9 -19.88 -16.49 -26.58
C ILE A 9 -19.92 -17.52 -25.44
N LYS A 10 -19.54 -18.78 -25.72
CA LYS A 10 -19.50 -19.84 -24.70
C LYS A 10 -18.39 -19.66 -23.65
N ILE A 11 -17.33 -18.90 -23.99
CA ILE A 11 -16.27 -18.51 -23.05
C ILE A 11 -16.71 -17.32 -22.18
N MET A 12 -17.48 -16.37 -22.72
CA MET A 12 -18.08 -15.25 -21.98
C MET A 12 -19.03 -15.74 -20.87
N GLU A 13 -19.86 -16.76 -21.13
CA GLU A 13 -20.75 -17.36 -20.11
C GLU A 13 -19.98 -17.90 -18.89
N ILE A 14 -18.81 -18.52 -19.12
CA ILE A 14 -17.93 -19.02 -18.06
C ILE A 14 -17.32 -17.87 -17.25
N PHE A 15 -16.99 -16.75 -17.89
CA PHE A 15 -16.45 -15.56 -17.23
C PHE A 15 -17.52 -14.85 -16.37
N MET A 16 -18.72 -14.65 -16.91
CA MET A 16 -19.88 -14.08 -16.22
C MET A 16 -20.26 -14.86 -14.95
N LYS A 17 -20.04 -16.18 -14.95
CA LYS A 17 -20.34 -17.07 -13.80
C LYS A 17 -19.45 -16.84 -12.57
N LYS A 18 -18.27 -16.21 -12.73
CA LYS A 18 -17.34 -15.93 -11.62
C LYS A 18 -17.43 -14.50 -11.05
N SER A 19 -17.99 -13.53 -11.79
CA SER A 19 -18.05 -12.13 -11.34
C SER A 19 -19.21 -11.80 -10.39
N LYS A 20 -20.25 -12.62 -10.30
CA LYS A 20 -21.45 -12.35 -9.49
C LYS A 20 -21.44 -13.02 -8.10
N LYS A 21 -20.31 -12.98 -7.40
CA LYS A 21 -20.18 -13.50 -6.02
C LYS A 21 -19.69 -12.46 -4.98
N ILE A 22 -19.81 -11.17 -5.29
CA ILE A 22 -19.62 -10.07 -4.35
C ILE A 22 -20.80 -9.10 -4.52
N LEU A 23 -21.36 -8.61 -3.40
CA LEU A 23 -22.59 -7.82 -3.25
C LEU A 23 -23.90 -8.51 -3.66
N VAL A 24 -24.64 -9.04 -2.67
CA VAL A 24 -25.82 -8.37 -2.07
C VAL A 24 -26.00 -8.86 -0.62
N THR A 25 -25.67 -8.01 0.37
CA THR A 25 -26.17 -8.19 1.75
C THR A 25 -26.31 -6.83 2.45
N SER A 26 -27.36 -6.07 2.12
CA SER A 26 -27.79 -4.90 2.90
C SER A 26 -29.19 -4.45 2.51
N LEU A 27 -30.24 -5.07 3.05
CA LEU A 27 -31.54 -4.40 3.23
C LEU A 27 -32.41 -5.15 4.26
N ALA A 28 -32.58 -4.53 5.43
CA ALA A 28 -33.67 -4.74 6.39
C ALA A 28 -33.60 -3.54 7.37
N THR A 29 -34.14 -2.38 7.00
CA THR A 29 -35.44 -1.87 7.51
C THR A 29 -35.50 -1.78 9.03
N ALA A 30 -35.43 -0.54 9.54
CA ALA A 30 -35.58 -0.21 10.95
C ALA A 30 -37.06 -0.01 11.33
N THR A 31 -37.41 -0.46 12.53
CA THR A 31 -38.68 -0.13 13.22
C THR A 31 -38.43 -0.17 14.73
N LEU A 32 -39.20 0.61 15.50
CA LEU A 32 -39.08 0.87 16.95
C LEU A 32 -37.91 1.81 17.31
N GLY A 33 -38.07 2.78 18.21
CA GLY A 33 -39.29 3.19 18.92
C GLY A 33 -39.15 4.58 19.56
N LEU A 34 -40.28 5.26 19.75
CA LEU A 34 -40.36 6.63 20.24
C LEU A 34 -40.71 6.59 21.74
N ILE A 35 -39.78 6.94 22.63
CA ILE A 35 -40.04 7.24 24.05
C ILE A 35 -39.22 8.47 24.43
N ALA A 36 -39.87 9.44 25.04
CA ALA A 36 -39.28 10.71 25.48
C ALA A 36 -38.74 10.62 26.92
N LEU A 37 -37.69 11.38 27.21
CA LEU A 37 -37.37 11.86 28.56
C LEU A 37 -36.89 13.33 28.46
N SER A 38 -37.09 14.07 29.55
CA SER A 38 -37.18 15.53 29.61
C SER A 38 -35.98 16.23 30.27
N ASP A 39 -35.88 17.54 30.01
CA ASP A 39 -35.28 18.64 30.81
C ASP A 39 -33.90 18.44 31.49
N THR A 40 -32.93 19.34 31.31
CA THR A 40 -32.94 20.66 31.98
C THR A 40 -31.86 21.64 31.48
N THR A 41 -32.19 22.94 31.53
CA THR A 41 -31.37 24.19 31.74
C THR A 41 -29.83 24.12 31.81
N GLY A 42 -29.06 25.10 31.32
CA GLY A 42 -29.41 26.43 30.77
C GLY A 42 -28.18 27.34 30.46
N ASP A 43 -28.46 28.63 30.30
CA ASP A 43 -27.57 29.82 30.20
C ASP A 43 -26.83 30.17 28.88
N PHE A 44 -27.31 31.28 28.28
CA PHE A 44 -26.63 32.17 27.31
C PHE A 44 -26.01 33.39 28.07
N PRO A 45 -25.12 34.20 27.45
CA PRO A 45 -25.62 35.40 26.77
C PRO A 45 -24.91 35.81 25.45
N PHE A 46 -25.72 36.34 24.52
CA PHE A 46 -25.44 37.36 23.49
C PHE A 46 -24.04 37.60 22.89
N SER A 47 -23.95 37.56 21.55
CA SER A 47 -24.08 38.79 20.75
C SER A 47 -24.26 38.47 19.25
N ALA A 48 -25.03 39.30 18.53
CA ALA A 48 -25.26 39.17 17.09
C ALA A 48 -25.22 40.54 16.40
N GLN A 49 -24.63 40.61 15.19
CA GLN A 49 -24.79 41.73 14.27
C GLN A 49 -25.15 41.24 12.85
N HIS A 50 -26.22 41.86 12.34
CA HIS A 50 -26.80 41.89 11.00
C HIS A 50 -25.76 42.29 9.89
N VAL A 51 -25.94 42.22 8.55
CA VAL A 51 -27.05 41.96 7.58
C VAL A 51 -26.41 41.66 6.18
N SER A 52 -27.04 41.25 5.05
CA SER A 52 -28.40 40.81 4.62
C SER A 52 -28.31 40.04 3.27
N ALA A 53 -29.46 39.50 2.80
CA ALA A 53 -29.94 39.46 1.40
C ALA A 53 -29.18 38.65 0.32
N GLN A 54 -29.83 38.03 -0.69
CA GLN A 54 -31.27 37.90 -1.01
C GLN A 54 -31.49 36.70 -1.94
N GLU A 55 -32.51 35.87 -1.68
CA GLU A 55 -33.19 35.08 -2.72
C GLU A 55 -34.67 35.52 -2.76
N LYS A 56 -35.25 35.57 -3.96
CA LYS A 56 -36.66 35.93 -4.18
C LYS A 56 -37.28 34.93 -5.13
N ASP A 57 -38.39 34.34 -4.70
CA ASP A 57 -39.18 33.39 -5.47
C ASP A 57 -40.66 33.79 -5.39
N ALA A 58 -41.32 33.92 -6.55
CA ALA A 58 -42.77 34.12 -6.78
C ALA A 58 -42.98 34.46 -8.28
N SER A 59 -44.05 34.07 -8.98
CA SER A 59 -45.31 33.44 -8.55
C SER A 59 -45.89 32.52 -9.64
N LYS A 60 -46.88 31.71 -9.25
CA LYS A 60 -47.71 30.90 -10.16
C LYS A 60 -48.75 31.77 -10.87
N ASN A 61 -49.14 31.37 -12.08
CA ASN A 61 -50.55 31.42 -12.46
C ASN A 61 -50.85 30.38 -13.55
N GLY A 62 -52.06 29.84 -13.59
CA GLY A 62 -52.44 28.86 -14.60
C GLY A 62 -53.94 28.74 -14.79
N LYS A 63 -54.37 28.53 -16.05
CA LYS A 63 -55.70 27.99 -16.35
C LYS A 63 -55.72 27.31 -17.74
N VAL A 64 -55.78 25.98 -17.71
CA VAL A 64 -56.71 25.06 -18.40
C VAL A 64 -57.43 25.57 -19.67
N VAL A 65 -57.37 24.80 -20.78
CA VAL A 65 -58.51 24.07 -21.44
C VAL A 65 -58.14 23.49 -22.83
N LYS A 66 -58.28 22.15 -22.94
CA LYS A 66 -58.64 21.25 -24.07
C LYS A 66 -58.06 21.35 -25.51
N GLU A 67 -57.49 20.21 -25.92
CA GLU A 67 -57.88 19.37 -27.09
C GLU A 67 -58.49 20.02 -28.35
N ASN A 68 -57.80 19.90 -29.50
CA ASN A 68 -58.20 18.92 -30.53
C ASN A 68 -57.18 18.74 -31.68
N THR A 69 -56.84 17.47 -31.92
CA THR A 69 -56.77 16.74 -33.21
C THR A 69 -56.54 17.41 -34.58
N THR A 70 -55.64 16.76 -35.35
CA THR A 70 -55.78 16.42 -36.80
C THR A 70 -55.13 17.31 -37.88
N SER A 71 -54.04 16.76 -38.43
CA SER A 71 -53.66 16.65 -39.86
C SER A 71 -53.71 17.85 -40.83
N ALA A 72 -52.52 18.36 -41.14
CA ALA A 72 -51.90 18.40 -42.48
C ALA A 72 -52.74 18.70 -43.74
N SER A 73 -52.35 19.76 -44.46
CA SER A 73 -51.99 19.64 -45.89
C SER A 73 -51.05 20.78 -46.34
N ASN A 74 -50.36 20.50 -47.46
CA ASN A 74 -49.52 21.30 -48.36
C ASN A 74 -49.79 22.84 -48.42
N GLN A 75 -48.88 23.70 -48.88
CA GLN A 75 -47.91 23.53 -49.99
C GLN A 75 -46.73 24.54 -49.90
N ALA A 76 -45.77 24.45 -50.82
CA ALA A 76 -44.50 25.18 -50.82
C ALA A 76 -44.58 26.65 -51.28
N GLU A 77 -43.64 27.49 -50.83
CA GLU A 77 -42.78 28.25 -51.76
C GLU A 77 -41.46 28.80 -51.17
N LYS A 78 -40.58 29.31 -52.04
CA LYS A 78 -39.18 29.70 -51.79
C LYS A 78 -39.04 31.14 -51.27
N SER A 79 -38.02 31.40 -50.45
CA SER A 79 -37.20 32.64 -50.48
C SER A 79 -35.92 32.46 -49.65
N LYS A 80 -34.74 32.42 -50.29
CA LYS A 80 -33.81 33.54 -50.60
C LYS A 80 -32.79 33.86 -49.48
N THR A 81 -31.54 33.51 -49.78
CA THR A 81 -30.30 33.87 -49.08
C THR A 81 -30.00 35.38 -49.16
N PRO A 82 -29.36 35.96 -48.12
CA PRO A 82 -28.45 37.09 -48.29
C PRO A 82 -26.99 36.64 -48.15
N ALA A 83 -26.14 36.99 -49.10
CA ALA A 83 -24.71 36.69 -49.06
C ALA A 83 -23.94 37.69 -48.18
N GLN A 84 -22.86 37.24 -47.54
CA GLN A 84 -21.78 38.10 -47.06
C GLN A 84 -20.44 37.66 -47.66
N LYS A 85 -19.60 38.66 -47.94
CA LYS A 85 -18.34 38.60 -48.70
C LYS A 85 -17.18 38.18 -47.77
N PRO A 86 -16.15 37.47 -48.24
CA PRO A 86 -15.16 36.86 -47.34
C PRO A 86 -14.12 37.87 -46.82
N ALA A 87 -13.72 37.69 -45.56
CA ALA A 87 -12.65 38.43 -44.90
C ALA A 87 -11.47 37.51 -44.53
N GLU A 88 -10.30 38.11 -44.41
CA GLU A 88 -8.97 37.57 -44.66
C GLU A 88 -8.43 36.46 -43.75
N LYS A 89 -7.40 35.78 -44.27
CA LYS A 89 -6.64 34.67 -43.69
C LYS A 89 -5.51 35.19 -42.78
N PRO A 90 -5.44 34.81 -41.49
CA PRO A 90 -4.30 35.14 -40.64
C PRO A 90 -3.00 34.47 -41.14
N LYS A 91 -1.92 35.25 -41.24
CA LYS A 91 -0.58 34.75 -41.61
C LYS A 91 0.15 34.23 -40.36
N THR A 92 0.68 33.01 -40.45
CA THR A 92 1.59 32.43 -39.45
C THR A 92 2.99 33.05 -39.58
N PRO A 93 3.63 33.53 -38.49
CA PRO A 93 5.04 33.91 -38.51
C PRO A 93 5.94 32.67 -38.66
N ALA A 94 6.92 32.73 -39.57
CA ALA A 94 7.87 31.64 -39.77
C ALA A 94 8.91 31.58 -38.64
N GLN A 95 9.12 30.39 -38.06
CA GLN A 95 10.27 30.13 -37.19
C GLN A 95 11.46 29.60 -38.00
N LYS A 96 12.64 30.15 -37.69
CA LYS A 96 13.95 29.76 -38.24
C LYS A 96 14.35 28.37 -37.73
N PRO A 97 15.10 27.54 -38.49
CA PRO A 97 15.47 26.20 -38.03
C PRO A 97 16.41 26.25 -36.82
N ALA A 98 16.05 25.58 -35.74
CA ALA A 98 16.93 25.35 -34.59
C ALA A 98 17.76 24.07 -34.80
N GLU A 99 18.99 24.08 -34.31
CA GLU A 99 20.01 23.08 -34.67
C GLU A 99 19.79 21.70 -34.04
N LYS A 100 20.28 20.68 -34.75
CA LYS A 100 20.36 19.28 -34.32
C LYS A 100 21.37 19.15 -33.17
N PRO A 101 20.98 18.67 -31.96
CA PRO A 101 21.94 18.42 -30.89
C PRO A 101 22.94 17.33 -31.31
N LYS A 102 24.22 17.69 -31.41
CA LYS A 102 25.31 16.71 -31.54
C LYS A 102 25.63 16.14 -30.16
N THR A 103 25.69 14.82 -30.07
CA THR A 103 26.17 14.08 -28.90
C THR A 103 27.67 14.36 -28.67
N PRO A 104 28.11 14.80 -27.49
CA PRO A 104 29.51 14.71 -27.07
C PRO A 104 29.78 13.30 -26.52
N ALA A 105 30.80 12.63 -27.05
CA ALA A 105 31.19 11.30 -26.58
C ALA A 105 31.81 11.36 -25.17
N GLN A 106 31.44 10.40 -24.30
CA GLN A 106 32.07 10.23 -23.00
C GLN A 106 33.43 9.50 -23.17
N LYS A 107 34.52 10.17 -22.80
CA LYS A 107 35.78 9.50 -22.38
C LYS A 107 35.70 9.24 -20.86
N PRO A 108 36.35 8.19 -20.32
CA PRO A 108 36.08 7.71 -18.97
C PRO A 108 36.61 8.66 -17.89
N ALA A 109 35.82 8.87 -16.84
CA ALA A 109 36.21 9.63 -15.67
C ALA A 109 37.08 8.80 -14.73
N GLU A 110 38.16 9.40 -14.23
CA GLU A 110 39.11 8.75 -13.34
C GLU A 110 38.63 8.63 -11.89
N LYS A 111 39.25 7.69 -11.18
CA LYS A 111 39.02 7.34 -9.76
C LYS A 111 39.40 8.50 -8.83
N PRO A 112 38.57 8.89 -7.84
CA PRO A 112 38.96 9.93 -6.88
C PRO A 112 40.18 9.53 -6.05
N LYS A 113 41.23 10.36 -6.07
CA LYS A 113 42.38 10.27 -5.14
C LYS A 113 42.24 11.31 -4.04
N THR A 114 42.63 10.90 -2.84
CA THR A 114 42.75 11.74 -1.63
C THR A 114 43.73 12.90 -1.83
N PRO A 115 43.42 14.14 -1.41
CA PRO A 115 44.42 15.19 -1.26
C PRO A 115 45.19 15.01 0.06
N ALA A 116 46.50 14.76 -0.03
CA ALA A 116 47.42 14.94 1.09
C ALA A 116 48.04 16.34 1.03
N GLN A 117 48.25 17.00 2.17
CA GLN A 117 49.01 18.25 2.27
C GLN A 117 50.24 18.10 3.19
N LYS A 118 51.39 18.59 2.72
CA LYS A 118 52.69 18.68 3.43
C LYS A 118 53.57 19.70 2.67
N PRO A 119 54.69 20.21 3.22
CA PRO A 119 54.75 21.30 4.21
C PRO A 119 55.69 22.47 3.81
N ALA A 120 55.55 23.66 4.43
CA ALA A 120 56.55 24.75 4.59
C ALA A 120 55.85 26.02 5.15
N GLU A 121 56.46 27.00 5.85
CA GLU A 121 57.65 27.03 6.71
C GLU A 121 57.54 28.19 7.75
N LYS A 122 58.58 28.42 8.55
CA LYS A 122 58.60 29.20 9.81
C LYS A 122 58.68 30.75 9.65
N PRO A 123 58.27 31.53 10.67
CA PRO A 123 59.24 32.47 11.31
C PRO A 123 59.48 32.23 12.82
N LYS A 124 60.47 32.95 13.39
CA LYS A 124 61.22 32.56 14.60
C LYS A 124 60.74 33.14 15.96
N THR A 125 61.15 32.43 17.01
CA THR A 125 61.12 32.77 18.45
C THR A 125 62.04 33.95 18.84
N PRO A 126 61.88 34.52 20.06
CA PRO A 126 62.76 34.15 21.19
C PRO A 126 61.95 33.83 22.48
N ALA A 127 62.20 32.83 23.34
CA ALA A 127 63.40 32.12 23.83
C ALA A 127 64.03 32.67 25.14
N GLN A 128 63.49 32.24 26.30
CA GLN A 128 64.16 32.09 27.62
C GLN A 128 63.49 30.90 28.34
N LYS A 129 64.12 29.72 28.41
CA LYS A 129 65.10 29.20 29.40
C LYS A 129 64.44 28.49 30.61
N PRO A 130 64.57 27.15 30.75
CA PRO A 130 64.13 26.38 31.92
C PRO A 130 65.20 26.35 33.03
N ALA A 131 64.78 25.99 34.25
CA ALA A 131 65.65 25.74 35.40
C ALA A 131 65.38 24.34 36.00
N GLU A 132 66.36 23.82 36.74
CA GLU A 132 66.58 22.39 36.94
C GLU A 132 65.94 21.77 38.20
N LYS A 133 66.04 20.43 38.29
CA LYS A 133 65.65 19.59 39.43
C LYS A 133 66.91 19.18 40.23
N PRO A 134 66.81 19.04 41.56
CA PRO A 134 67.25 17.77 42.18
C PRO A 134 66.22 17.27 43.22
N LYS A 135 65.65 16.07 43.06
CA LYS A 135 66.10 14.75 43.53
C LYS A 135 65.55 14.39 44.93
N THR A 136 64.93 13.22 45.01
CA THR A 136 64.61 12.51 46.26
C THR A 136 64.63 11.01 45.94
N PRO A 137 65.47 10.19 46.60
CA PRO A 137 65.42 8.73 46.49
C PRO A 137 64.38 8.13 47.45
N ALA A 138 63.96 6.89 47.18
CA ALA A 138 62.91 6.19 47.90
C ALA A 138 63.37 5.55 49.21
N GLN A 139 62.42 5.29 50.13
CA GLN A 139 62.57 4.26 51.15
C GLN A 139 61.21 3.64 51.55
N ASN A 140 61.22 2.32 51.60
CA ASN A 140 60.37 1.38 52.34
C ASN A 140 61.35 0.24 52.75
N PRO A 141 61.12 -0.56 53.82
CA PRO A 141 59.81 -0.99 54.31
C PRO A 141 59.61 -0.79 55.82
N ALA A 142 58.50 -1.34 56.33
CA ALA A 142 58.08 -1.24 57.73
C ALA A 142 58.85 -2.18 58.68
N GLU A 143 58.97 -1.75 59.94
CA GLU A 143 59.12 -2.66 61.08
C GLU A 143 58.49 -2.07 62.36
N LYS A 144 58.24 -2.92 63.36
CA LYS A 144 57.32 -2.67 64.49
C LYS A 144 58.00 -2.87 65.85
N PRO A 145 57.90 -1.90 66.76
CA PRO A 145 57.77 -2.18 68.20
C PRO A 145 56.52 -1.48 68.77
N LYS A 146 55.63 -2.09 69.57
CA LYS A 146 55.80 -2.75 70.88
C LYS A 146 56.28 -1.82 72.00
N ASN A 147 55.33 -1.03 72.51
CA ASN A 147 55.04 -0.79 73.93
C ASN A 147 56.20 -0.88 74.95
N THR A 148 56.67 0.26 75.44
CA THR A 148 57.29 0.41 76.77
C THR A 148 56.92 1.79 77.35
N SER A 149 56.47 1.82 78.61
CA SER A 149 56.42 3.05 79.42
C SER A 149 57.81 3.32 80.03
N PRO A 150 58.12 4.57 80.36
CA PRO A 150 58.41 4.88 81.76
C PRO A 150 57.50 5.98 82.35
N LYS A 151 57.65 6.19 83.67
CA LYS A 151 56.77 6.97 84.54
C LYS A 151 56.88 8.49 84.39
N GLU A 152 55.84 9.13 84.93
CA GLU A 152 55.75 10.52 85.35
C GLU A 152 57.06 11.14 85.87
N ASP A 153 57.23 12.42 85.54
CA ASP A 153 57.64 13.40 86.55
C ASP A 153 56.61 14.54 86.58
N LYS A 154 56.27 15.05 87.76
CA LYS A 154 55.11 15.94 87.98
C LYS A 154 55.53 17.39 88.20
N SER A 155 55.11 18.28 87.30
CA SER A 155 54.91 19.70 87.63
C SER A 155 53.54 20.17 87.14
N LYS A 156 52.83 20.92 87.98
CA LYS A 156 51.37 21.04 87.94
C LYS A 156 50.94 22.46 87.59
N SER A 157 50.39 22.65 86.38
CA SER A 157 49.49 23.76 86.06
C SER A 157 48.29 23.23 85.30
N THR A 158 47.18 23.00 86.02
CA THR A 158 45.94 22.44 85.47
C THR A 158 45.10 23.53 84.81
N ALA A 159 45.54 24.01 83.65
CA ALA A 159 44.75 24.88 82.80
C ALA A 159 43.86 24.02 81.89
N GLN A 160 42.60 23.78 82.28
CA GLN A 160 41.68 22.93 81.51
C GLN A 160 41.33 23.58 80.16
N SER A 161 41.50 22.83 79.07
CA SER A 161 41.01 23.22 77.74
C SER A 161 39.51 22.99 77.60
N GLY A 162 38.77 23.96 77.06
CA GLY A 162 37.32 23.87 76.96
C GLY A 162 36.62 25.15 76.48
N TRP A 163 35.30 25.06 76.34
CA TRP A 163 34.43 26.17 75.99
C TRP A 163 34.06 27.00 77.23
N VAL A 164 34.16 28.32 77.11
CA VAL A 164 33.64 29.30 78.07
C VAL A 164 32.82 30.32 77.28
N GLY A 165 31.50 30.24 77.38
CA GLY A 165 30.58 31.00 76.53
C GLY A 165 30.77 30.66 75.05
N SER A 166 31.04 31.67 74.21
CA SER A 166 31.34 31.49 72.78
C SER A 166 32.83 31.36 72.46
N SER A 167 33.70 31.30 73.47
CA SER A 167 35.16 31.23 73.29
C SER A 167 35.72 29.86 73.67
N TYR A 168 36.77 29.42 72.97
CA TYR A 168 37.52 28.22 73.33
C TYR A 168 38.87 28.60 73.94
N TYR A 169 39.24 27.90 75.02
CA TYR A 169 40.54 28.04 75.68
C TYR A 169 41.33 26.74 75.52
N GLU A 170 42.59 26.86 75.12
CA GLU A 170 43.53 25.75 74.97
C GLU A 170 44.66 25.97 75.99
N ASN A 171 44.77 25.09 76.99
CA ASN A 171 45.67 25.24 78.13
C ASN A 171 45.55 26.62 78.81
N GLY A 172 44.31 27.10 79.00
CA GLY A 172 44.01 28.40 79.61
C GLY A 172 44.26 29.63 78.73
N THR A 173 44.81 29.46 77.52
CA THR A 173 45.01 30.56 76.56
C THR A 173 43.81 30.66 75.61
N LYS A 174 43.28 31.87 75.40
CA LYS A 174 42.14 32.09 74.50
C LYS A 174 42.54 31.83 73.05
N VAL A 175 41.85 30.93 72.36
CA VAL A 175 42.10 30.62 70.95
C VAL A 175 41.45 31.68 70.05
N THR A 176 42.23 32.23 69.12
CA THR A 176 41.77 33.20 68.10
C THR A 176 42.23 32.77 66.70
N ASN A 177 41.48 33.18 65.66
CA ASN A 177 41.78 32.93 64.24
C ASN A 177 42.18 31.47 63.88
N LYS A 178 41.56 30.47 64.52
CA LYS A 178 41.97 29.07 64.45
C LYS A 178 40.76 28.14 64.41
N TRP A 179 40.90 27.04 63.66
CA TRP A 179 39.96 25.92 63.68
C TRP A 179 40.21 25.01 64.90
N ILE A 180 39.14 24.66 65.62
CA ILE A 180 39.15 23.72 66.74
C ILE A 180 38.18 22.59 66.47
N PHE A 181 38.62 21.35 66.71
CA PHE A 181 37.76 20.17 66.69
C PHE A 181 37.29 19.83 68.11
N ASP A 182 36.00 19.94 68.36
CA ASP A 182 35.42 19.52 69.64
C ASP A 182 34.98 18.05 69.55
N LYS A 183 35.66 17.20 70.33
CA LYS A 183 35.37 15.76 70.44
C LYS A 183 33.98 15.47 71.00
N LYS A 184 33.43 16.34 71.87
CA LYS A 184 32.08 16.16 72.46
C LYS A 184 30.98 16.48 71.44
N ALA A 185 31.18 17.56 70.68
CA ALA A 185 30.25 17.95 69.60
C ALA A 185 30.46 17.18 68.28
N ASN A 186 31.56 16.41 68.17
CA ASN A 186 32.03 15.73 66.96
C ASN A 186 32.02 16.64 65.71
N SER A 187 32.47 17.88 65.89
CA SER A 187 32.46 18.90 64.83
C SER A 187 33.57 19.93 64.98
N TYR A 188 33.85 20.61 63.88
CA TYR A 188 34.79 21.72 63.80
C TYR A 188 34.07 23.04 64.07
N PHE A 189 34.78 23.96 64.72
CA PHE A 189 34.40 25.34 64.97
C PHE A 189 35.55 26.25 64.55
N TYR A 190 35.25 27.46 64.09
CA TYR A 190 36.28 28.47 63.79
C TYR A 190 36.17 29.66 64.73
N LEU A 191 37.25 29.97 65.45
CA LEU A 191 37.34 31.12 66.34
C LEU A 191 37.81 32.34 65.55
N ASN A 192 37.10 33.47 65.66
CA ASN A 192 37.48 34.73 65.01
C ASN A 192 38.64 35.45 65.74
N ALA A 193 38.99 36.67 65.30
CA ALA A 193 40.05 37.47 65.91
C ALA A 193 39.75 37.86 67.38
N SER A 194 38.48 37.99 67.75
CA SER A 194 38.05 38.21 69.14
C SER A 194 38.03 36.92 69.98
N GLY A 195 38.32 35.77 69.38
CA GLY A 195 38.29 34.45 70.02
C GLY A 195 36.89 33.89 70.27
N ASN A 196 35.89 34.34 69.52
CA ASN A 196 34.52 33.83 69.57
C ASN A 196 34.24 32.95 68.35
N TYR A 197 33.45 31.88 68.49
CA TYR A 197 33.11 31.02 67.36
C TYR A 197 32.23 31.75 66.32
N VAL A 198 32.56 31.56 65.05
CA VAL A 198 31.82 32.12 63.91
C VAL A 198 30.50 31.38 63.71
N GLN A 199 29.45 32.10 63.31
CA GLN A 199 28.09 31.60 63.14
C GLN A 199 27.46 32.16 61.87
N ASN A 200 26.61 31.36 61.21
CA ASN A 200 25.85 31.73 60.00
C ASN A 200 26.71 32.41 58.92
N ALA A 201 27.95 31.95 58.74
CA ALA A 201 28.93 32.61 57.90
C ALA A 201 29.95 31.62 57.32
N TRP A 202 30.56 32.04 56.21
CA TRP A 202 31.60 31.30 55.52
C TRP A 202 32.99 31.63 56.08
N VAL A 203 33.81 30.59 56.24
CA VAL A 203 35.25 30.69 56.50
C VAL A 203 35.95 29.86 55.44
N GLY A 204 36.51 30.52 54.43
CA GLY A 204 37.02 29.85 53.23
C GLY A 204 35.89 29.10 52.49
N ASN A 205 36.06 27.80 52.30
CA ASN A 205 35.06 26.95 51.61
C ASN A 205 34.05 26.28 52.57
N TYR A 206 34.09 26.61 53.86
CA TYR A 206 33.32 25.95 54.92
C TYR A 206 32.26 26.89 55.49
N TYR A 207 31.06 26.37 55.77
CA TYR A 207 29.98 27.14 56.40
C TYR A 207 29.82 26.77 57.88
N LEU A 208 29.80 27.76 58.76
CA LEU A 208 29.50 27.59 60.17
C LEU A 208 28.02 27.90 60.41
N LYS A 209 27.31 26.97 61.06
CA LYS A 209 25.87 27.07 61.33
C LYS A 209 25.57 28.01 62.50
N SER A 210 24.29 28.18 62.85
CA SER A 210 23.85 29.02 63.97
C SER A 210 24.39 28.57 65.32
N ASP A 211 24.67 27.28 65.49
CA ASP A 211 25.28 26.69 66.70
C ASP A 211 26.82 26.67 66.64
N GLY A 212 27.42 27.35 65.65
CA GLY A 212 28.87 27.41 65.46
C GLY A 212 29.51 26.17 64.84
N LYS A 213 28.76 25.07 64.67
CA LYS A 213 29.30 23.84 64.08
C LYS A 213 29.49 24.01 62.57
N MET A 214 30.61 23.52 62.06
CA MET A 214 30.83 23.35 60.63
C MET A 214 29.78 22.40 60.03
N ALA A 215 29.16 22.82 58.93
CA ALA A 215 28.21 22.00 58.18
C ALA A 215 28.94 20.89 57.37
N LYS A 216 28.37 19.68 57.32
CA LYS A 216 28.91 18.52 56.58
C LYS A 216 27.81 17.56 56.13
N ASN A 217 27.93 17.03 54.91
CA ASN A 217 26.94 16.17 54.25
C ASN A 217 25.50 16.73 54.19
N GLU A 218 25.34 18.06 54.25
CA GLU A 218 24.03 18.71 54.42
C GLU A 218 23.83 19.90 53.48
N TRP A 219 22.57 20.19 53.17
CA TRP A 219 22.17 21.41 52.47
C TRP A 219 22.04 22.57 53.45
N ILE A 220 22.59 23.73 53.11
CA ILE A 220 22.34 25.00 53.82
C ILE A 220 21.69 26.01 52.89
N TYR A 221 20.95 26.95 53.48
CA TYR A 221 20.45 28.14 52.80
C TYR A 221 21.14 29.37 53.39
N ASP A 222 21.92 30.08 52.59
CA ASP A 222 22.54 31.33 53.00
C ASP A 222 21.63 32.50 52.61
N LYS A 223 21.08 33.17 53.62
CA LYS A 223 20.21 34.36 53.47
C LYS A 223 20.94 35.54 52.82
N LYS A 224 22.25 35.69 53.01
CA LYS A 224 23.05 36.79 52.43
C LYS A 224 23.15 36.68 50.91
N TYR A 225 23.25 35.46 50.39
CA TYR A 225 23.33 35.20 48.94
C TYR A 225 22.00 34.71 48.35
N SER A 226 20.95 34.58 49.16
CA SER A 226 19.64 34.00 48.82
C SER A 226 19.74 32.69 48.04
N ALA A 227 20.69 31.84 48.43
CA ALA A 227 21.09 30.66 47.67
C ALA A 227 21.26 29.42 48.55
N HIS A 228 21.00 28.25 47.95
CA HIS A 228 21.27 26.96 48.56
C HIS A 228 22.67 26.47 48.18
N TYR A 229 23.36 25.87 49.14
CA TYR A 229 24.67 25.24 48.96
C TYR A 229 24.61 23.84 49.59
N TYR A 230 25.44 22.92 49.10
CA TYR A 230 25.61 21.60 49.71
C TYR A 230 27.04 21.46 50.22
N LEU A 231 27.23 21.06 51.48
CA LEU A 231 28.54 20.78 52.06
C LEU A 231 28.84 19.28 51.96
N THR A 232 30.02 18.95 51.45
CA THR A 232 30.47 17.56 51.27
C THR A 232 30.80 16.87 52.61
N ALA A 233 31.25 15.62 52.57
CA ALA A 233 31.69 14.89 53.77
C ALA A 233 32.87 15.56 54.46
N GLU A 234 33.73 16.21 53.67
CA GLU A 234 34.87 17.02 54.09
C GLU A 234 34.45 18.41 54.63
N GLY A 235 33.16 18.77 54.54
CA GLY A 235 32.59 20.03 55.01
C GLY A 235 32.75 21.22 54.05
N SER A 236 33.49 21.06 52.95
CA SER A 236 33.62 22.09 51.91
C SER A 236 32.40 22.13 50.99
N TYR A 237 32.07 23.28 50.40
CA TYR A 237 30.93 23.35 49.48
C TYR A 237 31.18 22.59 48.15
N ALA A 238 30.19 21.82 47.72
CA ALA A 238 30.17 21.16 46.42
C ALA A 238 30.02 22.19 45.29
N ARG A 239 30.76 22.00 44.19
CA ARG A 239 30.77 22.89 43.02
C ARG A 239 31.07 22.12 41.73
N ASN A 240 30.56 22.61 40.60
CA ASN A 240 30.65 21.96 39.28
C ASN A 240 30.26 20.47 39.30
N THR A 241 29.20 20.15 40.04
CA THR A 241 28.79 18.77 40.27
C THR A 241 27.32 18.62 40.63
N TRP A 242 26.79 17.44 40.37
CA TRP A 242 25.45 17.03 40.78
C TRP A 242 25.44 16.54 42.23
N VAL A 243 24.36 16.87 42.96
CA VAL A 243 23.99 16.29 44.25
C VAL A 243 22.52 15.90 44.15
N GLY A 244 22.26 14.60 43.99
CA GLY A 244 20.93 14.10 43.64
C GLY A 244 20.46 14.69 42.30
N ASN A 245 19.28 15.33 42.30
CA ASN A 245 18.69 15.96 41.12
C ASN A 245 19.07 17.44 40.95
N TYR A 246 19.99 17.97 41.77
CA TYR A 246 20.38 19.38 41.80
C TYR A 246 21.81 19.57 41.31
N TYR A 247 22.07 20.64 40.56
CA TYR A 247 23.44 21.00 40.14
C TYR A 247 23.97 22.17 40.97
N LEU A 248 25.22 22.05 41.45
CA LEU A 248 25.94 23.11 42.14
C LEU A 248 26.92 23.76 41.15
N LYS A 249 26.81 25.07 40.95
CA LYS A 249 27.61 25.84 39.99
C LYS A 249 29.05 26.04 40.48
N SER A 250 29.88 26.74 39.71
CA SER A 250 31.29 26.99 40.03
C SER A 250 31.50 27.77 41.34
N ASP A 251 30.54 28.64 41.69
CA ASP A 251 30.48 29.40 42.94
C ASP A 251 29.78 28.65 44.09
N GLY A 252 29.46 27.36 43.89
CA GLY A 252 28.79 26.51 44.88
C GLY A 252 27.28 26.73 45.01
N LYS A 253 26.69 27.72 44.32
CA LYS A 253 25.24 27.94 44.39
C LYS A 253 24.48 26.87 43.61
N ARG A 254 23.36 26.41 44.18
CA ARG A 254 22.40 25.55 43.50
C ARG A 254 21.79 26.28 42.30
N ALA A 255 21.89 25.69 41.11
CA ALA A 255 21.25 26.22 39.91
C ALA A 255 19.72 26.16 39.97
N LYS A 256 19.03 27.13 39.38
CA LYS A 256 17.56 27.25 39.35
C LYS A 256 17.10 28.18 38.22
N ASN A 257 16.05 27.79 37.49
CA ASN A 257 15.52 28.50 36.31
C ASN A 257 16.58 28.80 35.24
N GLU A 258 17.53 27.89 35.03
CA GLU A 258 18.68 28.12 34.15
C GLU A 258 19.13 26.84 33.44
N TRP A 259 19.74 27.03 32.26
CA TRP A 259 20.43 25.97 31.53
C TRP A 259 21.86 25.81 32.03
N ILE A 260 22.27 24.56 32.24
CA ILE A 260 23.63 24.19 32.64
C ILE A 260 24.20 23.24 31.59
N TYR A 261 25.46 23.46 31.21
CA TYR A 261 26.25 22.50 30.45
C TYR A 261 27.13 21.71 31.43
N ASP A 262 26.88 20.41 31.56
CA ASP A 262 27.75 19.52 32.32
C ASP A 262 28.82 18.94 31.39
N THR A 263 30.06 19.36 31.59
CA THR A 263 31.21 18.94 30.78
C THR A 263 31.50 17.43 30.93
N LYS A 264 31.18 16.82 32.08
CA LYS A 264 31.42 15.39 32.33
C LYS A 264 30.54 14.50 31.44
N SER A 265 29.28 14.89 31.24
CA SER A 265 28.34 14.20 30.35
C SER A 265 28.23 14.84 28.96
N SER A 266 28.99 15.92 28.70
CA SER A 266 28.96 16.70 27.45
C SER A 266 27.54 17.09 27.00
N SER A 267 26.67 17.40 27.96
CA SER A 267 25.23 17.55 27.75
C SER A 267 24.67 18.78 28.45
N TYR A 268 23.62 19.36 27.86
CA TYR A 268 22.83 20.41 28.48
C TYR A 268 21.71 19.82 29.35
N PHE A 269 21.44 20.49 30.47
CA PHE A 269 20.36 20.21 31.41
C PHE A 269 19.64 21.52 31.72
N TYR A 270 18.35 21.45 32.03
CA TYR A 270 17.59 22.59 32.54
C TYR A 270 17.18 22.36 33.98
N LEU A 271 17.46 23.33 34.85
CA LEU A 271 17.06 23.28 36.26
C LEU A 271 15.79 24.11 36.45
N THR A 272 14.77 23.49 37.03
CA THR A 272 13.43 24.06 37.24
C THR A 272 13.43 25.23 38.24
N SER A 273 12.24 25.79 38.50
CA SER A 273 11.99 26.76 39.57
C SER A 273 12.23 26.20 40.97
N GLU A 274 12.29 24.88 41.14
CA GLU A 274 12.68 24.21 42.38
C GLU A 274 14.20 23.98 42.44
N GLY A 275 14.90 24.13 41.31
CA GLY A 275 16.33 23.82 41.13
C GLY A 275 16.60 22.35 40.76
N SER A 276 15.56 21.52 40.67
CA SER A 276 15.65 20.12 40.25
C SER A 276 15.83 20.02 38.73
N SER A 277 16.53 19.00 38.23
CA SER A 277 16.65 18.76 36.78
C SER A 277 15.30 18.42 36.16
N ALA A 278 14.90 19.19 35.14
CA ALA A 278 13.76 18.85 34.29
C ALA A 278 14.01 17.53 33.55
N ARG A 279 12.96 16.70 33.42
CA ARG A 279 13.00 15.36 32.83
C ARG A 279 11.68 15.05 32.12
N ASN A 280 11.75 14.28 31.03
CA ASN A 280 10.62 13.87 30.17
C ASN A 280 9.68 15.03 29.76
N THR A 281 10.23 16.22 29.53
CA THR A 281 9.44 17.44 29.35
C THR A 281 10.08 18.44 28.39
N TRP A 282 9.25 19.34 27.85
CA TRP A 282 9.68 20.44 26.98
C TRP A 282 10.07 21.68 27.79
N VAL A 283 11.16 22.31 27.40
CA VAL A 283 11.57 23.63 27.87
C VAL A 283 11.79 24.50 26.64
N GLY A 284 10.79 25.33 26.30
CA GLY A 284 10.76 26.05 25.04
C GLY A 284 10.75 25.08 23.84
N ASN A 285 11.77 25.17 22.98
CA ASN A 285 11.90 24.33 21.80
C ASN A 285 12.73 23.05 22.02
N TYR A 286 13.16 22.78 23.27
CA TYR A 286 14.08 21.70 23.61
C TYR A 286 13.38 20.63 24.46
N TYR A 287 13.71 19.36 24.25
CA TYR A 287 13.20 18.26 25.07
C TYR A 287 14.26 17.74 26.04
N LEU A 288 13.92 17.59 27.31
CA LEU A 288 14.77 16.97 28.33
C LEU A 288 14.33 15.52 28.52
N LYS A 289 15.26 14.58 28.37
CA LYS A 289 15.02 13.13 28.42
C LYS A 289 14.81 12.63 29.86
N SER A 290 14.63 11.32 30.03
CA SER A 290 14.42 10.68 31.34
C SER A 290 15.61 10.83 32.28
N ASP A 291 16.84 10.91 31.76
CA ASP A 291 18.05 11.18 32.54
C ASP A 291 18.27 12.68 32.82
N GLY A 292 17.49 13.56 32.18
CA GLY A 292 17.55 15.01 32.30
C GLY A 292 18.41 15.69 31.23
N LYS A 293 19.07 14.93 30.36
CA LYS A 293 19.85 15.51 29.24
C LYS A 293 18.93 16.04 28.17
N MET A 294 19.31 17.17 27.57
CA MET A 294 18.69 17.68 26.36
C MET A 294 18.86 16.68 25.21
N ALA A 295 17.77 16.38 24.51
CA ALA A 295 17.78 15.56 23.31
C ALA A 295 18.43 16.31 22.13
N LYS A 296 19.23 15.61 21.31
CA LYS A 296 20.00 16.20 20.20
C LYS A 296 20.23 15.20 19.08
N SER A 297 19.96 15.60 17.84
CA SER A 297 20.07 14.77 16.63
C SER A 297 19.26 13.47 16.66
N GLU A 298 18.21 13.38 17.48
CA GLU A 298 17.49 12.14 17.79
C GLU A 298 15.96 12.30 17.67
N TRP A 299 15.29 11.17 17.48
CA TRP A 299 13.82 11.07 17.54
C TRP A 299 13.36 10.87 18.98
N ILE A 300 12.34 11.60 19.40
CA ILE A 300 11.70 11.50 20.70
C ILE A 300 10.21 11.21 20.50
N TYR A 301 9.69 10.23 21.24
CA TYR A 301 8.25 10.01 21.38
C TYR A 301 7.74 10.68 22.64
N ASP A 302 6.86 11.68 22.49
CA ASP A 302 6.17 12.28 23.63
C ASP A 302 4.83 11.58 23.85
N LYS A 303 4.72 10.88 24.98
CA LYS A 303 3.51 10.17 25.40
C LYS A 303 2.33 11.13 25.64
N ASN A 304 2.57 12.34 26.11
CA ASN A 304 1.52 13.33 26.40
C ASN A 304 0.87 13.85 25.12
N TYR A 305 1.63 13.89 24.02
CA TYR A 305 1.16 14.37 22.72
C TYR A 305 0.83 13.26 21.71
N GLY A 306 1.08 12.00 22.07
CA GLY A 306 0.86 10.82 21.23
C GLY A 306 1.66 10.85 19.92
N SER A 307 2.83 11.48 19.91
CA SER A 307 3.53 11.83 18.66
C SER A 307 5.05 11.81 18.76
N TYR A 308 5.66 11.62 17.60
CA TYR A 308 7.11 11.69 17.41
C TYR A 308 7.54 13.11 17.02
N TYR A 309 8.69 13.51 17.54
CA TYR A 309 9.38 14.76 17.26
C TYR A 309 10.84 14.43 16.93
N TYR A 310 11.49 15.23 16.09
CA TYR A 310 12.93 15.11 15.83
C TYR A 310 13.67 16.36 16.31
N LEU A 311 14.75 16.19 17.04
CA LEU A 311 15.57 17.30 17.56
C LEU A 311 16.80 17.49 16.69
N THR A 312 17.14 18.74 16.37
CA THR A 312 18.32 19.09 15.56
C THR A 312 19.64 18.82 16.30
N GLY A 313 20.76 19.02 15.60
CA GLY A 313 22.09 19.09 16.23
C GLY A 313 22.27 20.24 17.24
N GLU A 314 21.32 21.17 17.31
CA GLU A 314 21.27 22.24 18.33
C GLU A 314 20.28 21.88 19.47
N GLY A 315 19.55 20.77 19.35
CA GLY A 315 18.55 20.30 20.31
C GLY A 315 17.16 20.89 20.14
N SER A 316 16.99 21.88 19.28
CA SER A 316 15.68 22.47 18.93
C SER A 316 14.84 21.49 18.11
N TYR A 317 13.53 21.42 18.33
CA TYR A 317 12.67 20.53 17.53
C TYR A 317 12.50 21.00 16.09
N VAL A 318 12.42 20.03 15.19
CA VAL A 318 12.20 20.21 13.76
C VAL A 318 10.73 20.42 13.44
N ARG A 319 10.42 21.41 12.60
CA ARG A 319 9.09 21.73 12.08
C ARG A 319 9.14 22.19 10.63
N ASN A 320 8.04 21.98 9.90
CA ASN A 320 7.86 22.33 8.48
C ASN A 320 8.97 21.82 7.54
N LYS A 321 9.53 20.63 7.79
CA LYS A 321 10.52 20.01 6.90
C LYS A 321 10.55 18.48 7.04
N TRP A 322 11.16 17.86 6.03
CA TRP A 322 11.48 16.44 6.01
C TRP A 322 12.69 16.09 6.88
N VAL A 323 12.65 14.91 7.51
CA VAL A 323 13.77 14.23 8.17
C VAL A 323 13.75 12.79 7.67
N GLY A 324 14.65 12.48 6.73
CA GLY A 324 14.56 11.23 5.96
C GLY A 324 13.24 11.17 5.19
N ASN A 325 12.48 10.09 5.37
CA ASN A 325 11.17 9.88 4.74
C ASN A 325 9.98 10.39 5.57
N TYR A 326 10.22 11.12 6.67
CA TYR A 326 9.17 11.58 7.60
C TYR A 326 9.04 13.10 7.57
N TYR A 327 7.81 13.62 7.57
CA TYR A 327 7.56 15.06 7.60
C TYR A 327 7.15 15.52 9.00
N LEU A 328 7.79 16.58 9.50
CA LEU A 328 7.42 17.22 10.76
C LEU A 328 6.58 18.47 10.47
N LYS A 329 5.40 18.55 11.09
CA LYS A 329 4.42 19.63 10.87
C LYS A 329 4.84 20.93 11.57
N SER A 330 4.03 21.98 11.45
CA SER A 330 4.31 23.32 12.03
C SER A 330 4.49 23.31 13.54
N ASN A 331 3.80 22.40 14.24
CA ASN A 331 3.90 22.15 15.68
C ASN A 331 4.96 21.09 16.06
N GLY A 332 5.82 20.69 15.12
CA GLY A 332 6.89 19.71 15.33
C GLY A 332 6.46 18.24 15.37
N LYS A 333 5.15 17.95 15.37
CA LYS A 333 4.63 16.57 15.34
C LYS A 333 4.89 15.91 13.99
N MET A 334 5.32 14.66 14.01
CA MET A 334 5.41 13.82 12.81
C MET A 334 4.01 13.59 12.20
N ALA A 335 3.90 13.77 10.89
CA ALA A 335 2.69 13.56 10.11
C ALA A 335 2.40 12.06 9.89
N LYS A 336 1.12 11.66 9.79
CA LYS A 336 0.67 10.28 9.49
C LYS A 336 -0.69 10.28 8.76
N ASN A 337 -0.85 9.42 7.74
CA ASN A 337 -2.06 9.29 6.92
C ASN A 337 -2.59 10.62 6.32
N GLU A 338 -1.70 11.54 5.97
CA GLU A 338 -2.07 12.90 5.57
C GLU A 338 -1.19 13.45 4.43
N TRP A 339 -1.72 14.42 3.70
CA TRP A 339 -0.97 15.20 2.73
C TRP A 339 -0.09 16.23 3.43
N VAL A 340 1.15 16.37 2.97
CA VAL A 340 2.17 17.23 3.58
C VAL A 340 2.88 18.09 2.54
N ASP A 341 3.70 19.05 3.01
CA ASP A 341 4.60 19.86 2.18
C ASP A 341 3.88 20.52 0.98
N GLY A 342 2.89 21.37 1.32
CA GLY A 342 2.03 22.06 0.35
C GLY A 342 1.02 21.14 -0.35
N GLY A 343 0.70 19.98 0.22
CA GLY A 343 -0.21 19.00 -0.38
C GLY A 343 0.40 18.20 -1.53
N ARG A 344 1.74 18.23 -1.69
CA ARG A 344 2.43 17.62 -2.83
C ARG A 344 2.77 16.15 -2.61
N TYR A 345 2.91 15.73 -1.35
CA TYR A 345 3.35 14.40 -0.95
C TYR A 345 2.35 13.82 0.05
N TYR A 346 2.24 12.49 0.09
CA TYR A 346 1.41 11.78 1.06
C TYR A 346 2.28 10.92 1.99
N VAL A 347 1.97 10.89 3.28
CA VAL A 347 2.62 9.99 4.25
C VAL A 347 1.64 8.92 4.74
N ASP A 348 2.13 7.68 4.85
CA ASP A 348 1.36 6.50 5.26
C ASP A 348 1.02 6.45 6.76
N SER A 349 0.53 5.31 7.23
CA SER A 349 0.17 5.07 8.63
C SER A 349 1.36 5.06 9.60
N ASP A 350 2.56 4.79 9.10
CA ASP A 350 3.81 4.87 9.85
C ASP A 350 4.40 6.29 9.81
N GLY A 351 3.88 7.16 8.93
CA GLY A 351 4.37 8.51 8.66
C GLY A 351 5.46 8.58 7.58
N LYS A 352 5.69 7.49 6.84
CA LYS A 352 6.67 7.44 5.75
C LYS A 352 6.06 7.99 4.46
N MET A 353 6.84 8.75 3.71
CA MET A 353 6.50 9.19 2.35
C MET A 353 6.22 8.01 1.43
N VAL A 354 5.03 8.00 0.83
CA VAL A 354 4.63 7.01 -0.18
C VAL A 354 5.30 7.33 -1.52
N LYS A 355 5.77 6.31 -2.25
CA LYS A 355 6.50 6.42 -3.52
C LYS A 355 6.12 5.31 -4.49
N SER A 356 6.02 5.65 -5.76
CA SER A 356 5.69 4.74 -6.87
C SER A 356 4.40 3.93 -6.71
N ASP A 357 3.45 4.41 -5.89
CA ASP A 357 2.27 3.64 -5.47
C ASP A 357 0.98 4.48 -5.48
N TRP A 358 -0.15 3.78 -5.49
CA TRP A 358 -1.50 4.36 -5.46
C TRP A 358 -1.99 4.52 -4.03
N ILE A 359 -2.53 5.70 -3.72
CA ILE A 359 -3.28 5.93 -2.47
C ILE A 359 -4.74 6.25 -2.79
N TYR A 360 -5.62 5.94 -1.84
CA TYR A 360 -7.02 6.36 -1.85
C TYR A 360 -7.25 7.34 -0.71
N ASP A 361 -7.49 8.61 -1.04
CA ASP A 361 -7.87 9.59 -0.04
C ASP A 361 -9.39 9.56 0.16
N LYS A 362 -9.80 9.13 1.36
CA LYS A 362 -11.22 9.07 1.77
C LYS A 362 -11.87 10.46 1.82
N ASN A 363 -11.12 11.52 2.13
CA ASN A 363 -11.65 12.88 2.23
C ASN A 363 -12.01 13.45 0.85
N TYR A 364 -11.25 13.08 -0.19
CA TYR A 364 -11.50 13.47 -1.57
C TYR A 364 -12.24 12.40 -2.40
N GLY A 365 -12.58 11.25 -1.81
CA GLY A 365 -13.24 10.13 -2.49
C GLY A 365 -12.49 9.60 -3.72
N SER A 366 -11.18 9.80 -3.79
CA SER A 366 -10.40 9.75 -5.03
C SER A 366 -9.07 9.01 -4.87
N TYR A 367 -8.66 8.35 -5.96
CA TYR A 367 -7.33 7.76 -6.08
C TYR A 367 -6.32 8.78 -6.58
N TYR A 368 -5.11 8.70 -6.06
CA TYR A 368 -3.93 9.47 -6.48
C TYR A 368 -2.76 8.50 -6.65
N TYR A 369 -1.78 8.87 -7.48
CA TYR A 369 -0.55 8.10 -7.63
C TYR A 369 0.66 8.94 -7.22
N LEU A 370 1.52 8.44 -6.34
CA LEU A 370 2.76 9.10 -5.97
C LEU A 370 3.90 8.58 -6.86
N THR A 371 4.72 9.48 -7.40
CA THR A 371 5.85 9.12 -8.26
C THR A 371 7.02 8.52 -7.46
N ALA A 372 8.11 8.14 -8.13
CA ALA A 372 9.33 7.66 -7.46
C ALA A 372 9.98 8.74 -6.58
N GLU A 373 9.77 10.01 -6.93
CA GLU A 373 10.15 11.19 -6.16
C GLU A 373 9.23 11.40 -4.94
N GLY A 374 8.05 10.77 -4.92
CA GLY A 374 7.03 10.85 -3.86
C GLY A 374 5.98 11.96 -4.06
N SER A 375 6.14 12.81 -5.08
CA SER A 375 5.14 13.83 -5.41
C SER A 375 3.96 13.21 -6.17
N TYR A 376 2.76 13.78 -6.04
CA TYR A 376 1.61 13.24 -6.78
C TYR A 376 1.73 13.47 -8.30
N ALA A 377 1.40 12.44 -9.07
CA ALA A 377 1.31 12.50 -10.52
C ALA A 377 0.07 13.32 -10.95
N ARG A 378 0.24 14.18 -11.95
CA ARG A 378 -0.83 15.01 -12.52
C ARG A 378 -0.61 15.23 -14.02
N ASN A 379 -1.70 15.43 -14.76
CA ASN A 379 -1.74 15.58 -16.22
C ASN A 379 -0.97 14.48 -16.98
N LYS A 380 -1.08 13.22 -16.54
CA LYS A 380 -0.37 12.10 -17.15
C LYS A 380 -1.05 10.75 -16.93
N TRP A 381 -0.71 9.81 -17.80
CA TRP A 381 -1.03 8.39 -17.64
C TRP A 381 -0.10 7.70 -16.64
N ILE A 382 -0.67 6.79 -15.85
CA ILE A 382 0.01 5.79 -15.03
C ILE A 382 -0.63 4.44 -15.34
N GLY A 383 0.04 3.62 -16.16
CA GLY A 383 -0.60 2.46 -16.79
C GLY A 383 -1.79 2.90 -17.66
N ASN A 384 -2.96 2.29 -17.44
CA ASN A 384 -4.18 2.60 -18.17
C ASN A 384 -5.08 3.63 -17.46
N TYR A 385 -4.56 4.35 -16.46
CA TYR A 385 -5.31 5.33 -15.66
C TYR A 385 -4.73 6.73 -15.87
N TYR A 386 -5.59 7.73 -15.98
CA TYR A 386 -5.17 9.13 -16.15
C TYR A 386 -5.33 9.92 -14.86
N LEU A 387 -4.30 10.67 -14.48
CA LEU A 387 -4.32 11.57 -13.33
C LEU A 387 -4.50 13.00 -13.84
N LYS A 388 -5.52 13.70 -13.30
CA LYS A 388 -5.92 15.06 -13.71
C LYS A 388 -4.97 16.12 -13.17
N SER A 389 -5.26 17.40 -13.44
CA SER A 389 -4.44 18.54 -13.04
C SER A 389 -4.33 18.69 -11.51
N ASP A 390 -5.37 18.29 -10.78
CA ASP A 390 -5.43 18.22 -9.32
C ASP A 390 -4.90 16.89 -8.74
N GLY A 391 -4.34 16.03 -9.59
CA GLY A 391 -3.79 14.73 -9.20
C GLY A 391 -4.81 13.61 -8.99
N LYS A 392 -6.12 13.88 -9.09
CA LYS A 392 -7.14 12.83 -8.95
C LYS A 392 -7.18 11.93 -10.18
N MET A 393 -7.39 10.65 -9.97
CA MET A 393 -7.70 9.70 -11.04
C MET A 393 -9.03 10.05 -11.72
N ALA A 394 -9.01 10.18 -13.03
CA ALA A 394 -10.18 10.46 -13.86
C ALA A 394 -11.15 9.27 -13.92
N LYS A 395 -12.45 9.53 -14.07
CA LYS A 395 -13.52 8.51 -14.20
C LYS A 395 -14.69 9.03 -15.05
N ASN A 396 -15.23 8.18 -15.93
CA ASN A 396 -16.36 8.49 -16.83
C ASN A 396 -16.18 9.77 -17.67
N GLU A 397 -14.95 10.14 -18.02
CA GLU A 397 -14.64 11.44 -18.61
C GLU A 397 -13.61 11.34 -19.75
N TRP A 398 -13.63 12.35 -20.62
CA TRP A 398 -12.62 12.55 -21.66
C TRP A 398 -11.36 13.19 -21.06
N VAL A 399 -10.19 12.64 -21.39
CA VAL A 399 -8.89 13.03 -20.83
C VAL A 399 -7.87 13.31 -21.93
N ASP A 400 -6.70 13.84 -21.52
CA ASP A 400 -5.52 14.01 -22.38
C ASP A 400 -5.84 14.72 -23.71
N GLY A 401 -6.38 15.94 -23.59
CA GLY A 401 -6.82 16.78 -24.71
C GLY A 401 -8.12 16.32 -25.38
N GLY A 402 -8.92 15.49 -24.72
CA GLY A 402 -10.16 14.93 -25.29
C GLY A 402 -9.92 13.76 -26.25
N ARG A 403 -8.70 13.20 -26.26
CA ARG A 403 -8.30 12.13 -27.19
C ARG A 403 -8.66 10.74 -26.69
N TYR A 404 -8.87 10.55 -25.39
CA TYR A 404 -9.13 9.26 -24.77
C TYR A 404 -10.27 9.37 -23.77
N TYR A 405 -11.05 8.30 -23.61
CA TYR A 405 -12.11 8.20 -22.61
C TYR A 405 -11.73 7.20 -21.52
N VAL A 406 -11.94 7.56 -20.25
CA VAL A 406 -11.79 6.64 -19.12
C VAL A 406 -13.13 6.24 -18.52
N GLU A 407 -13.26 4.98 -18.14
CA GLU A 407 -14.50 4.37 -17.67
C GLU A 407 -14.79 4.66 -16.18
N SER A 408 -15.82 4.03 -15.63
CA SER A 408 -16.27 4.22 -14.23
C SER A 408 -15.26 3.69 -13.20
N ASP A 409 -14.44 2.72 -13.57
CA ASP A 409 -13.30 2.25 -12.78
C ASP A 409 -12.00 3.05 -13.04
N GLY A 410 -12.03 4.01 -13.96
CA GLY A 410 -10.92 4.88 -14.35
C GLY A 410 -9.99 4.31 -15.41
N LYS A 411 -10.24 3.11 -15.94
CA LYS A 411 -9.42 2.53 -17.02
C LYS A 411 -9.72 3.21 -18.36
N MET A 412 -8.70 3.37 -19.18
CA MET A 412 -8.82 3.75 -20.59
C MET A 412 -9.68 2.74 -21.37
N ALA A 413 -10.75 3.23 -21.99
CA ALA A 413 -11.57 2.45 -22.90
C ALA A 413 -10.82 2.17 -24.22
N SER A 414 -11.06 1.02 -24.84
CA SER A 414 -10.54 0.69 -26.17
C SER A 414 -11.50 -0.20 -26.96
N LYS A 415 -11.48 -0.08 -28.29
CA LYS A 415 -12.22 -0.90 -29.26
C LYS A 415 -13.75 -0.89 -29.14
N LYS A 416 -14.34 0.13 -28.52
CA LYS A 416 -15.78 0.20 -28.23
C LYS A 416 -16.37 1.59 -28.36
N TRP A 417 -17.69 1.67 -28.28
CA TRP A 417 -18.41 2.93 -28.13
C TRP A 417 -18.35 3.40 -26.67
N VAL A 418 -18.26 4.71 -26.48
CA VAL A 418 -18.12 5.37 -25.17
C VAL A 418 -19.03 6.59 -25.08
N ASP A 419 -19.12 7.17 -23.88
CA ASP A 419 -19.82 8.43 -23.63
C ASP A 419 -21.27 8.43 -24.17
N GLY A 420 -22.01 7.40 -23.76
CA GLY A 420 -23.39 7.15 -24.17
C GLY A 420 -23.52 6.77 -25.65
N GLY A 421 -22.57 6.05 -26.23
CA GLY A 421 -22.64 5.61 -27.63
C GLY A 421 -22.34 6.70 -28.67
N ARG A 422 -21.89 7.89 -28.25
CA ARG A 422 -21.70 9.04 -29.15
C ARG A 422 -20.40 8.99 -29.94
N TYR A 423 -19.38 8.33 -29.39
CA TYR A 423 -18.03 8.29 -29.94
C TYR A 423 -17.46 6.88 -29.87
N TYR A 424 -16.61 6.52 -30.83
CA TYR A 424 -15.89 5.25 -30.86
C TYR A 424 -14.41 5.47 -30.57
N VAL A 425 -13.82 4.63 -29.72
CA VAL A 425 -12.37 4.64 -29.42
C VAL A 425 -11.69 3.43 -30.04
N GLY A 426 -10.51 3.66 -30.62
CA GLY A 426 -9.70 2.67 -31.32
C GLY A 426 -9.10 1.61 -30.41
N TYR A 427 -8.28 0.72 -30.99
CA TYR A 427 -7.56 -0.31 -30.22
C TYR A 427 -6.52 0.29 -29.25
N ASP A 428 -5.96 1.43 -29.64
CA ASP A 428 -5.08 2.31 -28.88
C ASP A 428 -5.83 3.19 -27.86
N GLY A 429 -7.16 3.13 -27.80
CA GLY A 429 -8.01 3.97 -26.98
C GLY A 429 -8.21 5.40 -27.51
N VAL A 430 -7.59 5.75 -28.65
CA VAL A 430 -7.71 7.08 -29.26
C VAL A 430 -9.09 7.23 -29.90
N TRP A 431 -9.74 8.36 -29.66
CA TRP A 431 -10.98 8.73 -30.31
C TRP A 431 -10.83 8.71 -31.83
N GLN A 432 -11.68 7.93 -32.49
CA GLN A 432 -11.72 7.85 -33.94
C GLN A 432 -12.81 8.79 -34.47
N PRO A 433 -12.49 9.78 -35.32
CA PRO A 433 -13.51 10.59 -35.97
C PRO A 433 -14.36 9.70 -36.88
N LYS A 434 -15.66 9.60 -36.56
CA LYS A 434 -16.74 8.85 -37.23
C LYS A 434 -16.29 7.56 -37.98
N PRO A 435 -16.45 6.37 -37.40
CA PRO A 435 -16.24 5.13 -38.14
C PRO A 435 -17.14 5.07 -39.39
N ALA A 436 -16.68 4.39 -40.44
CA ALA A 436 -17.35 4.31 -41.76
C ALA A 436 -18.77 3.69 -41.76
N ALA A 437 -19.31 3.33 -40.59
CA ALA A 437 -20.69 2.85 -40.40
C ALA A 437 -21.72 3.98 -40.19
N GLY A 438 -21.30 5.26 -40.17
CA GLY A 438 -22.20 6.41 -40.10
C GLY A 438 -22.44 6.93 -38.68
N ASN A 439 -23.70 7.23 -38.35
CA ASN A 439 -24.08 7.73 -37.02
C ASN A 439 -24.26 6.55 -36.02
N PRO A 440 -24.41 6.81 -34.71
CA PRO A 440 -24.58 5.73 -33.72
C PRO A 440 -25.76 4.79 -34.02
N TYR A 441 -26.85 5.31 -34.57
CA TYR A 441 -28.03 4.54 -34.93
C TYR A 441 -27.80 3.57 -36.08
N SER A 442 -27.10 3.99 -37.14
CA SER A 442 -26.74 3.12 -38.26
C SER A 442 -25.67 2.09 -37.88
N ALA A 443 -24.75 2.44 -36.97
CA ALA A 443 -23.80 1.50 -36.41
C ALA A 443 -24.48 0.44 -35.53
N ALA A 444 -25.37 0.84 -34.62
CA ALA A 444 -26.14 -0.08 -33.79
C ALA A 444 -27.06 -0.99 -34.62
N LEU A 445 -27.71 -0.46 -35.67
CA LEU A 445 -28.52 -1.25 -36.60
C LEU A 445 -27.67 -2.31 -37.34
N LYS A 446 -26.44 -1.96 -37.75
CA LYS A 446 -25.53 -2.91 -38.42
C LYS A 446 -25.06 -4.03 -37.48
N GLU A 447 -24.75 -3.72 -36.22
CA GLU A 447 -24.44 -4.78 -35.24
C GLU A 447 -25.69 -5.60 -34.90
N ALA A 448 -26.87 -4.97 -34.79
CA ALA A 448 -28.15 -5.67 -34.60
C ALA A 448 -28.44 -6.67 -35.73
N GLN A 449 -28.17 -6.31 -37.00
CA GLN A 449 -28.25 -7.23 -38.15
C GLN A 449 -27.26 -8.40 -38.03
N GLY A 450 -26.06 -8.14 -37.53
CA GLY A 450 -25.05 -9.16 -37.22
C GLY A 450 -25.50 -10.12 -36.11
N TYR A 451 -26.09 -9.62 -35.03
CA TYR A 451 -26.66 -10.44 -33.95
C TYR A 451 -27.94 -11.18 -34.38
N ASN A 452 -28.76 -10.59 -35.25
CA ASN A 452 -29.93 -11.25 -35.85
C ASN A 452 -29.53 -12.46 -36.70
N SER A 453 -28.41 -12.36 -37.40
CA SER A 453 -27.82 -13.46 -38.18
C SER A 453 -27.27 -14.60 -37.30
N LEU A 454 -27.21 -14.41 -35.97
CA LEU A 454 -26.96 -15.46 -34.97
C LEU A 454 -28.26 -16.02 -34.36
N HIS A 455 -29.42 -15.65 -34.92
CA HIS A 455 -30.74 -16.05 -34.46
C HIS A 455 -31.01 -15.74 -32.99
N LEU A 456 -30.59 -14.56 -32.52
CA LEU A 456 -30.87 -14.12 -31.15
C LEU A 456 -32.31 -13.60 -31.00
N SER A 457 -32.85 -13.70 -29.79
CA SER A 457 -34.13 -13.06 -29.43
C SER A 457 -34.02 -11.54 -29.45
N LYS A 458 -35.16 -10.85 -29.57
CA LYS A 458 -35.24 -9.38 -29.49
C LYS A 458 -34.52 -8.82 -28.25
N LYS A 459 -34.72 -9.47 -27.10
CA LYS A 459 -34.07 -9.11 -25.83
C LYS A 459 -32.58 -9.41 -25.83
N GLY A 460 -32.16 -10.55 -26.39
CA GLY A 460 -30.75 -10.92 -26.53
C GLY A 460 -29.96 -9.93 -27.40
N ILE A 461 -30.53 -9.47 -28.52
CA ILE A 461 -29.92 -8.45 -29.39
C ILE A 461 -29.80 -7.12 -28.65
N TYR A 462 -30.86 -6.68 -27.95
CA TYR A 462 -30.84 -5.42 -27.19
C TYR A 462 -29.74 -5.42 -26.12
N GLU A 463 -29.64 -6.47 -25.31
CA GLU A 463 -28.63 -6.57 -24.26
C GLU A 463 -27.19 -6.59 -24.81
N MET A 464 -26.97 -7.17 -26.00
CA MET A 464 -25.66 -7.12 -26.67
C MET A 464 -25.29 -5.71 -27.13
N LEU A 465 -26.24 -4.93 -27.65
CA LEU A 465 -25.97 -3.54 -28.05
C LEU A 465 -25.59 -2.67 -26.84
N ILE A 466 -26.26 -2.84 -25.69
CA ILE A 466 -25.88 -2.18 -24.45
C ILE A 466 -24.47 -2.60 -24.01
N TYR A 467 -24.11 -3.87 -24.15
CA TYR A 467 -22.77 -4.38 -23.83
C TYR A 467 -21.65 -3.78 -24.70
N GLU A 468 -21.89 -3.55 -25.99
CA GLU A 468 -20.94 -2.88 -26.91
C GLU A 468 -20.81 -1.35 -26.67
N GLY A 469 -21.58 -0.80 -25.72
CA GLY A 469 -21.51 0.60 -25.30
C GLY A 469 -22.52 1.54 -25.96
N PHE A 470 -23.53 1.01 -26.68
CA PHE A 470 -24.63 1.83 -27.17
C PHE A 470 -25.58 2.22 -26.02
N ASN A 471 -26.15 3.42 -26.08
CA ASN A 471 -27.18 3.84 -25.11
C ASN A 471 -28.54 3.16 -25.39
N SER A 472 -29.44 3.25 -24.42
CA SER A 472 -30.81 2.69 -24.47
C SER A 472 -31.56 3.08 -25.75
N ASP A 473 -31.57 4.37 -26.10
CA ASP A 473 -32.33 4.89 -27.23
C ASP A 473 -31.78 4.41 -28.57
N THR A 474 -30.45 4.29 -28.68
CA THR A 474 -29.74 3.83 -29.87
C THR A 474 -29.92 2.32 -30.07
N ALA A 475 -29.86 1.54 -28.98
CA ALA A 475 -30.18 0.12 -28.99
C ALA A 475 -31.66 -0.12 -29.33
N GLN A 476 -32.58 0.65 -28.74
CA GLN A 476 -34.01 0.53 -29.01
C GLN A 476 -34.37 0.94 -30.44
N TYR A 477 -33.75 2.00 -30.97
CA TYR A 477 -33.86 2.38 -32.38
C TYR A 477 -33.42 1.23 -33.28
N ALA A 478 -32.25 0.64 -33.03
CA ALA A 478 -31.75 -0.48 -33.82
C ALA A 478 -32.71 -1.67 -33.80
N ILE A 479 -33.25 -2.03 -32.62
CA ILE A 479 -34.27 -3.09 -32.48
C ILE A 479 -35.56 -2.77 -33.25
N ASN A 480 -36.00 -1.50 -33.27
CA ASN A 480 -37.20 -1.07 -33.97
C ASN A 480 -37.02 -1.08 -35.50
N HIS A 481 -35.81 -0.79 -36.01
CA HIS A 481 -35.51 -0.71 -37.45
C HIS A 481 -34.89 -2.01 -38.02
N LEU A 482 -34.62 -3.01 -37.18
CA LEU A 482 -34.03 -4.29 -37.59
C LEU A 482 -34.95 -5.14 -38.48
N ASN A 483 -36.28 -4.99 -38.34
CA ASN A 483 -37.32 -5.75 -39.05
C ASN A 483 -37.07 -7.28 -39.06
N ALA A 484 -36.71 -7.84 -37.90
CA ALA A 484 -36.40 -9.26 -37.75
C ALA A 484 -37.66 -10.12 -37.47
N ASP A 485 -37.72 -11.30 -38.09
CA ASP A 485 -38.64 -12.36 -37.72
C ASP A 485 -38.07 -13.14 -36.52
N TYR A 486 -38.46 -12.72 -35.31
CA TYR A 486 -38.04 -13.37 -34.07
C TYR A 486 -38.65 -14.78 -33.89
N LYS A 487 -39.77 -15.10 -34.56
CA LYS A 487 -40.34 -16.45 -34.56
C LYS A 487 -39.50 -17.40 -35.43
N ALA A 488 -39.01 -16.92 -36.57
CA ALA A 488 -38.02 -17.66 -37.37
C ALA A 488 -36.69 -17.82 -36.62
N ASN A 489 -36.22 -16.81 -35.86
CA ASN A 489 -35.04 -16.95 -35.00
C ASN A 489 -35.24 -18.00 -33.90
N ALA A 490 -36.41 -18.01 -33.24
CA ALA A 490 -36.74 -19.01 -32.23
C ALA A 490 -36.74 -20.44 -32.84
N LEU A 491 -37.31 -20.61 -34.04
CA LEU A 491 -37.28 -21.87 -34.77
C LEU A 491 -35.85 -22.29 -35.17
N ALA A 492 -35.01 -21.34 -35.60
CA ALA A 492 -33.62 -21.60 -35.92
C ALA A 492 -32.81 -22.02 -34.68
N GLN A 493 -33.01 -21.37 -33.52
CA GLN A 493 -32.39 -21.79 -32.26
C GLN A 493 -32.93 -23.13 -31.76
N ALA A 494 -34.23 -23.40 -31.90
CA ALA A 494 -34.81 -24.70 -31.59
C ALA A 494 -34.14 -25.82 -32.39
N ARG A 495 -33.90 -25.58 -33.68
CA ARG A 495 -33.13 -26.48 -34.57
C ARG A 495 -31.66 -26.59 -34.15
N MET A 496 -31.02 -25.54 -33.64
CA MET A 496 -29.66 -25.62 -33.08
C MET A 496 -29.60 -26.43 -31.78
N HIS A 497 -30.56 -26.26 -30.86
CA HIS A 497 -30.66 -27.06 -29.64
C HIS A 497 -30.93 -28.53 -29.92
N LEU A 498 -31.75 -28.83 -30.93
CA LEU A 498 -31.97 -30.20 -31.42
C LEU A 498 -30.68 -30.79 -32.02
N LYS A 499 -29.97 -30.03 -32.84
CA LYS A 499 -28.74 -30.49 -33.54
C LYS A 499 -27.53 -30.69 -32.64
N TYR A 500 -27.43 -29.95 -31.53
CA TYR A 500 -26.22 -29.88 -30.69
C TYR A 500 -26.45 -30.15 -29.20
N GLY A 501 -27.63 -30.66 -28.79
CA GLY A 501 -27.93 -30.82 -27.37
C GLY A 501 -28.98 -31.87 -27.00
N THR A 502 -30.26 -31.62 -27.33
CA THR A 502 -31.39 -32.22 -26.60
C THR A 502 -32.57 -32.59 -27.47
N SER A 503 -33.16 -33.75 -27.21
CA SER A 503 -34.11 -34.43 -28.09
C SER A 503 -35.60 -34.17 -27.82
N SER A 504 -35.97 -33.56 -26.68
CA SER A 504 -37.38 -33.37 -26.30
C SER A 504 -37.88 -31.94 -26.56
N LYS A 505 -39.15 -31.82 -26.98
CA LYS A 505 -39.82 -30.53 -27.19
C LYS A 505 -39.85 -29.68 -25.90
N SER A 506 -40.08 -30.31 -24.75
CA SER A 506 -40.17 -29.63 -23.45
C SER A 506 -38.84 -29.03 -22.99
N GLU A 507 -37.71 -29.69 -23.24
CA GLU A 507 -36.41 -29.12 -22.88
C GLU A 507 -35.96 -28.00 -23.84
N ILE A 508 -36.24 -28.15 -25.15
CA ILE A 508 -36.00 -27.08 -26.12
C ILE A 508 -36.83 -25.84 -25.75
N TYR A 509 -38.12 -26.00 -25.42
CA TYR A 509 -38.97 -24.92 -24.93
C TYR A 509 -38.36 -24.19 -23.72
N ARG A 510 -37.95 -24.96 -22.71
CA ARG A 510 -37.31 -24.44 -21.48
C ARG A 510 -36.02 -23.65 -21.75
N LYS A 511 -35.26 -24.00 -22.80
CA LYS A 511 -34.04 -23.26 -23.19
C LYS A 511 -34.40 -21.95 -23.89
N LEU A 512 -35.32 -22.00 -24.86
CA LEU A 512 -35.78 -20.83 -25.61
C LEU A 512 -36.35 -19.74 -24.71
N THR A 513 -37.23 -20.10 -23.77
CA THR A 513 -37.84 -19.16 -22.82
C THR A 513 -36.93 -18.79 -21.64
N SER A 514 -35.75 -19.43 -21.51
CA SER A 514 -34.89 -19.20 -20.36
C SER A 514 -34.37 -17.76 -20.34
N PRO A 515 -34.56 -16.99 -19.25
CA PRO A 515 -34.02 -15.64 -19.12
C PRO A 515 -32.48 -15.61 -19.03
N LYS A 516 -31.83 -16.77 -19.00
CA LYS A 516 -30.36 -16.94 -18.93
C LYS A 516 -29.74 -17.50 -20.21
N VAL A 517 -30.55 -18.10 -21.09
CA VAL A 517 -30.07 -18.74 -22.34
C VAL A 517 -30.55 -17.87 -23.51
N ASP A 518 -31.66 -18.20 -24.17
CA ASP A 518 -32.03 -17.54 -25.43
C ASP A 518 -32.97 -16.35 -25.27
N LYS A 519 -33.78 -16.29 -24.20
CA LYS A 519 -34.67 -15.16 -23.85
C LYS A 519 -35.76 -14.82 -24.89
N PHE A 520 -36.24 -15.81 -25.65
CA PHE A 520 -37.44 -15.66 -26.49
C PHE A 520 -38.70 -15.54 -25.64
N THR A 521 -39.76 -14.95 -26.19
CA THR A 521 -41.08 -14.97 -25.54
C THR A 521 -41.71 -16.36 -25.60
N GLU A 522 -42.74 -16.59 -24.79
CA GLU A 522 -43.46 -17.87 -24.80
C GLU A 522 -44.15 -18.12 -26.14
N GLU A 523 -44.65 -17.10 -26.82
CA GLU A 523 -45.28 -17.21 -28.15
C GLU A 523 -44.25 -17.56 -29.23
N GLU A 524 -43.06 -16.96 -29.18
CA GLU A 524 -41.94 -17.27 -30.08
C GLU A 524 -41.44 -18.70 -29.88
N ALA A 525 -41.29 -19.13 -28.62
CA ALA A 525 -40.88 -20.48 -28.28
C ALA A 525 -41.96 -21.53 -28.64
N ASN A 526 -43.24 -21.26 -28.37
CA ASN A 526 -44.35 -22.15 -28.75
C ASN A 526 -44.46 -22.31 -30.27
N TYR A 527 -44.33 -21.22 -31.03
CA TYR A 527 -44.25 -21.28 -32.49
C TYR A 527 -43.09 -22.17 -32.96
N ALA A 528 -41.89 -21.99 -32.37
CA ALA A 528 -40.71 -22.77 -32.71
C ALA A 528 -40.89 -24.28 -32.43
N ILE A 529 -41.55 -24.64 -31.32
CA ILE A 529 -41.86 -26.04 -30.97
C ILE A 529 -42.96 -26.65 -31.84
N GLN A 530 -43.96 -25.86 -32.24
CA GLN A 530 -45.02 -26.30 -33.15
C GLN A 530 -44.49 -26.53 -34.56
N LYS A 531 -43.56 -25.69 -35.03
CA LYS A 531 -42.88 -25.80 -36.34
C LYS A 531 -41.60 -26.66 -36.31
N LEU A 532 -41.33 -27.34 -35.19
CA LEU A 532 -40.30 -28.36 -35.11
C LEU A 532 -40.88 -29.69 -35.61
N ASP A 533 -40.58 -30.01 -36.87
CA ASP A 533 -40.82 -31.34 -37.44
C ASP A 533 -39.96 -32.35 -36.69
N LEU A 534 -40.58 -33.01 -35.72
CA LEU A 534 -40.06 -34.15 -35.00
C LEU A 534 -40.93 -35.35 -35.38
N THR A 535 -40.31 -36.39 -35.93
CA THR A 535 -40.94 -37.71 -36.06
C THR A 535 -41.47 -38.16 -34.69
N PRO A 536 -42.62 -38.86 -34.61
CA PRO A 536 -43.24 -39.24 -33.33
C PRO A 536 -42.26 -39.92 -32.37
N GLU A 537 -42.45 -39.67 -31.07
CA GLU A 537 -41.61 -40.21 -30.01
C GLU A 537 -41.55 -41.74 -30.09
N GLY A 538 -40.33 -42.31 -30.15
CA GLY A 538 -40.11 -43.75 -30.00
C GLY A 538 -39.51 -44.52 -31.19
N SER A 539 -39.38 -43.95 -32.39
CA SER A 539 -38.73 -44.69 -33.50
C SER A 539 -37.22 -44.86 -33.25
N SER A 540 -36.83 -46.06 -32.82
CA SER A 540 -35.54 -46.31 -32.20
C SER A 540 -34.37 -46.15 -33.18
N ALA A 541 -33.33 -45.39 -32.80
CA ALA A 541 -32.01 -45.60 -33.36
C ALA A 541 -31.48 -46.94 -32.84
N ARG A 542 -31.42 -47.97 -33.69
CA ARG A 542 -30.84 -49.28 -33.37
C ARG A 542 -29.65 -49.51 -34.28
N ASN A 543 -28.54 -49.98 -33.71
CA ASN A 543 -27.27 -50.25 -34.40
C ASN A 543 -26.80 -49.08 -35.28
N LYS A 544 -26.93 -47.84 -34.79
CA LYS A 544 -26.50 -46.65 -35.55
C LYS A 544 -26.04 -45.51 -34.66
N TRP A 545 -25.15 -44.70 -35.24
CA TRP A 545 -24.73 -43.42 -34.68
C TRP A 545 -25.85 -42.37 -34.75
N VAL A 546 -26.00 -41.61 -33.67
CA VAL A 546 -26.81 -40.39 -33.61
C VAL A 546 -25.91 -39.29 -33.05
N GLY A 547 -25.36 -38.46 -33.95
CA GLY A 547 -24.28 -37.55 -33.59
C GLY A 547 -23.04 -38.32 -33.13
N TYR A 548 -22.55 -38.01 -31.94
CA TYR A 548 -21.39 -38.70 -31.33
C TYR A 548 -21.78 -39.90 -30.45
N TYR A 549 -23.04 -40.33 -30.45
CA TYR A 549 -23.56 -41.35 -29.53
C TYR A 549 -24.02 -42.59 -30.30
N TYR A 550 -23.60 -43.78 -29.86
CA TYR A 550 -23.97 -45.05 -30.52
C TYR A 550 -25.09 -45.77 -29.77
N TYR A 551 -26.20 -46.05 -30.46
CA TYR A 551 -27.32 -46.77 -29.88
C TYR A 551 -27.32 -48.24 -30.33
N LYS A 552 -27.39 -49.14 -29.35
CA LYS A 552 -27.33 -50.60 -29.53
C LYS A 552 -28.63 -51.16 -30.10
N SER A 553 -28.65 -52.46 -30.39
CA SER A 553 -29.82 -53.16 -30.95
C SER A 553 -31.07 -53.07 -30.07
N ASP A 554 -30.89 -53.01 -28.75
CA ASP A 554 -31.94 -52.82 -27.75
C ASP A 554 -32.38 -51.35 -27.58
N GLY A 555 -31.81 -50.43 -28.37
CA GLY A 555 -32.09 -48.99 -28.30
C GLY A 555 -31.45 -48.29 -27.10
N LYS A 556 -30.63 -48.96 -26.29
CA LYS A 556 -29.87 -48.32 -25.22
C LYS A 556 -28.58 -47.71 -25.75
N LEU A 557 -28.12 -46.66 -25.08
CA LEU A 557 -26.84 -46.03 -25.36
C LEU A 557 -25.68 -46.96 -24.98
N ALA A 558 -24.75 -47.20 -25.90
CA ALA A 558 -23.51 -47.92 -25.61
C ALA A 558 -22.60 -47.08 -24.71
N LYS A 559 -21.86 -47.70 -23.77
CA LYS A 559 -21.00 -47.00 -22.80
C LYS A 559 -19.78 -47.84 -22.40
N ASN A 560 -18.60 -47.23 -22.37
CA ASN A 560 -17.32 -47.89 -22.07
C ASN A 560 -17.10 -49.18 -22.88
N GLU A 561 -17.48 -49.17 -24.15
CA GLU A 561 -17.44 -50.37 -25.00
C GLU A 561 -17.06 -50.03 -26.45
N TRP A 562 -16.54 -51.03 -27.14
CA TRP A 562 -16.32 -50.97 -28.58
C TRP A 562 -17.62 -51.19 -29.33
N VAL A 563 -17.88 -50.37 -30.33
CA VAL A 563 -19.10 -50.37 -31.13
C VAL A 563 -18.79 -50.47 -32.63
N ASP A 564 -19.82 -50.68 -33.44
CA ASP A 564 -19.75 -50.62 -34.91
C ASP A 564 -18.62 -51.52 -35.49
N GLY A 565 -18.70 -52.80 -35.15
CA GLY A 565 -17.74 -53.82 -35.59
C GLY A 565 -16.38 -53.79 -34.89
N GLY A 566 -16.26 -53.13 -33.74
CA GLY A 566 -15.00 -52.99 -33.02
C GLY A 566 -14.14 -51.82 -33.51
N ARG A 567 -14.69 -50.96 -34.38
CA ARG A 567 -13.94 -49.88 -35.04
C ARG A 567 -13.89 -48.58 -34.25
N TYR A 568 -14.81 -48.37 -33.32
CA TYR A 568 -14.95 -47.13 -32.56
C TYR A 568 -15.19 -47.42 -31.09
N TYR A 569 -14.69 -46.58 -30.19
CA TYR A 569 -14.90 -46.71 -28.75
C TYR A 569 -15.78 -45.58 -28.22
N VAL A 570 -16.70 -45.89 -27.31
CA VAL A 570 -17.53 -44.91 -26.60
C VAL A 570 -17.20 -44.84 -25.10
N ASP A 571 -17.17 -43.64 -24.54
CA ASP A 571 -16.87 -43.39 -23.13
C ASP A 571 -18.05 -43.72 -22.17
N SER A 572 -17.91 -43.35 -20.90
CA SER A 572 -18.92 -43.59 -19.84
C SER A 572 -20.19 -42.74 -19.99
N GLU A 573 -20.12 -41.65 -20.75
CA GLU A 573 -21.27 -40.85 -21.18
C GLU A 573 -21.90 -41.42 -22.46
N GLY A 574 -21.25 -42.39 -23.11
CA GLY A 574 -21.66 -43.06 -24.33
C GLY A 574 -21.24 -42.35 -25.61
N LYS A 575 -20.28 -41.44 -25.50
CA LYS A 575 -19.82 -40.57 -26.57
C LYS A 575 -18.56 -41.13 -27.24
N MET A 576 -18.48 -41.00 -28.56
CA MET A 576 -17.32 -41.41 -29.35
C MET A 576 -16.04 -40.73 -28.85
N VAL A 577 -15.05 -41.55 -28.49
CA VAL A 577 -13.71 -41.09 -28.11
C VAL A 577 -12.90 -40.84 -29.37
N ILE A 578 -12.16 -39.73 -29.40
CA ILE A 578 -11.30 -39.32 -30.52
C ILE A 578 -9.94 -38.85 -30.02
N GLY A 579 -8.87 -39.17 -30.75
CA GLY A 579 -7.51 -38.69 -30.52
C GLY A 579 -6.88 -39.06 -29.17
N LYS A 580 -7.35 -40.17 -28.57
CA LYS A 580 -6.98 -40.61 -27.21
C LYS A 580 -6.71 -42.12 -27.17
N TRP A 581 -6.07 -42.55 -26.09
CA TRP A 581 -5.98 -43.96 -25.75
C TRP A 581 -7.24 -44.42 -25.02
N VAL A 582 -7.63 -45.68 -25.23
CA VAL A 582 -8.80 -46.31 -24.61
C VAL A 582 -8.40 -47.67 -24.03
N ASP A 583 -9.31 -48.30 -23.26
CA ASP A 583 -9.06 -49.55 -22.54
C ASP A 583 -7.78 -49.53 -21.67
N GLY A 584 -7.52 -48.38 -21.03
CA GLY A 584 -6.37 -48.19 -20.14
C GLY A 584 -5.03 -48.16 -20.85
N GLY A 585 -4.95 -47.53 -22.03
CA GLY A 585 -3.71 -47.40 -22.80
C GLY A 585 -3.45 -48.49 -23.83
N ARG A 586 -4.37 -49.45 -24.01
CA ARG A 586 -4.13 -50.62 -24.88
C ARG A 586 -4.37 -50.37 -26.37
N TYR A 587 -5.27 -49.45 -26.69
CA TYR A 587 -5.65 -49.10 -28.06
C TYR A 587 -5.71 -47.59 -28.24
N TYR A 588 -5.33 -47.10 -29.41
CA TYR A 588 -5.45 -45.69 -29.77
C TYR A 588 -6.60 -45.51 -30.78
N VAL A 589 -7.47 -44.52 -30.54
CA VAL A 589 -8.47 -44.08 -31.51
C VAL A 589 -8.04 -42.75 -32.12
N GLY A 590 -8.09 -42.68 -33.45
CA GLY A 590 -7.66 -41.51 -34.22
C GLY A 590 -8.55 -40.29 -34.00
N TYR A 591 -8.20 -39.16 -34.62
CA TYR A 591 -9.03 -37.95 -34.59
C TYR A 591 -10.38 -38.11 -35.33
N ASP A 592 -10.49 -39.14 -36.16
CA ASP A 592 -11.69 -39.66 -36.81
C ASP A 592 -12.52 -40.61 -35.91
N GLY A 593 -12.00 -40.97 -34.72
CA GLY A 593 -12.59 -41.93 -33.79
C GLY A 593 -12.34 -43.40 -34.14
N VAL A 594 -11.72 -43.68 -35.29
CA VAL A 594 -11.45 -45.04 -35.76
C VAL A 594 -10.27 -45.61 -34.98
N TRP A 595 -10.39 -46.87 -34.57
CA TRP A 595 -9.28 -47.65 -34.03
C TRP A 595 -8.12 -47.68 -35.02
N GLN A 596 -6.96 -47.18 -34.58
CA GLN A 596 -5.75 -47.22 -35.39
C GLN A 596 -4.96 -48.49 -35.03
N PRO A 597 -4.53 -49.30 -36.03
CA PRO A 597 -3.60 -50.39 -35.78
C PRO A 597 -2.32 -49.82 -35.14
N LYS A 598 -1.71 -50.59 -34.23
CA LYS A 598 -0.65 -50.15 -33.31
C LYS A 598 0.33 -49.15 -33.97
N PRO A 599 0.45 -47.92 -33.45
CA PRO A 599 1.51 -47.00 -33.87
C PRO A 599 2.88 -47.67 -33.75
N THR A 600 3.85 -47.23 -34.55
CA THR A 600 5.23 -47.75 -34.59
C THR A 600 6.02 -47.58 -33.29
N ASP A 601 5.43 -46.97 -32.26
CA ASP A 601 6.01 -46.65 -30.95
C ASP A 601 5.86 -47.76 -29.88
N GLY A 602 5.54 -48.99 -30.28
CA GLY A 602 5.61 -50.17 -29.40
C GLY A 602 4.55 -50.26 -28.28
N ASN A 603 4.92 -50.95 -27.20
CA ASN A 603 4.10 -51.27 -26.02
C ASN A 603 3.49 -49.99 -25.37
N PRO A 604 2.28 -50.00 -24.76
CA PRO A 604 1.74 -48.86 -23.98
C PRO A 604 2.76 -48.07 -23.14
N TYR A 605 3.74 -48.76 -22.54
CA TYR A 605 4.81 -48.16 -21.75
C TYR A 605 5.78 -47.23 -22.53
N SER A 606 6.05 -47.49 -23.82
CA SER A 606 6.85 -46.58 -24.66
C SER A 606 6.01 -45.42 -25.22
N ALA A 607 4.73 -45.66 -25.54
CA ALA A 607 3.80 -44.61 -25.96
C ALA A 607 3.55 -43.56 -24.86
N VAL A 608 3.30 -44.01 -23.62
CA VAL A 608 3.09 -43.12 -22.46
C VAL A 608 4.34 -42.31 -22.12
N LEU A 609 5.54 -42.90 -22.26
CA LEU A 609 6.81 -42.21 -22.03
C LEU A 609 7.07 -41.12 -23.09
N LYS A 610 6.72 -41.36 -24.36
CA LYS A 610 6.84 -40.38 -25.46
C LYS A 610 5.92 -39.17 -25.27
N GLU A 611 4.67 -39.39 -24.84
CA GLU A 611 3.76 -38.29 -24.46
C GLU A 611 4.27 -37.54 -23.22
N ALA A 612 4.81 -38.25 -22.22
CA ALA A 612 5.40 -37.63 -21.02
C ALA A 612 6.62 -36.73 -21.35
N GLN A 613 7.49 -37.17 -22.27
CA GLN A 613 8.56 -36.35 -22.83
C GLN A 613 8.03 -35.10 -23.54
N GLY A 614 6.94 -35.22 -24.31
CA GLY A 614 6.25 -34.08 -24.92
C GLY A 614 5.77 -33.05 -23.89
N TYR A 615 5.20 -33.50 -22.77
CA TYR A 615 4.76 -32.62 -21.69
C TYR A 615 5.91 -32.01 -20.88
N ASN A 616 7.02 -32.73 -20.74
CA ASN A 616 8.25 -32.19 -20.18
C ASN A 616 8.82 -31.04 -21.05
N ASN A 617 8.80 -31.19 -22.37
CA ASN A 617 9.32 -30.19 -23.32
C ASN A 617 8.52 -28.88 -23.33
N ILE A 618 7.26 -28.88 -22.88
CA ILE A 618 6.46 -27.66 -22.65
C ILE A 618 6.45 -27.21 -21.18
N HIS A 619 7.36 -27.76 -20.38
CA HIS A 619 7.70 -27.40 -19.00
C HIS A 619 6.58 -27.61 -17.97
N LEU A 620 5.87 -28.74 -18.00
CA LEU A 620 4.93 -29.07 -16.91
C LEU A 620 5.65 -29.54 -15.64
N SER A 621 4.96 -29.45 -14.50
CA SER A 621 5.38 -30.09 -13.25
C SER A 621 5.17 -31.60 -13.30
N LYS A 622 5.82 -32.34 -12.39
CA LYS A 622 5.64 -33.80 -12.24
C LYS A 622 4.16 -34.20 -12.12
N LYS A 623 3.38 -33.44 -11.34
CA LYS A 623 1.94 -33.64 -11.14
C LYS A 623 1.14 -33.32 -12.41
N GLY A 624 1.44 -32.20 -13.07
CA GLY A 624 0.76 -31.81 -14.31
C GLY A 624 1.00 -32.79 -15.46
N ILE A 625 2.21 -33.37 -15.58
CA ILE A 625 2.48 -34.44 -16.56
C ILE A 625 1.61 -35.67 -16.25
N TYR A 626 1.59 -36.12 -14.99
CA TYR A 626 0.78 -37.28 -14.58
C TYR A 626 -0.71 -37.11 -14.92
N GLU A 627 -1.31 -35.99 -14.50
CA GLU A 627 -2.73 -35.71 -14.78
C GLU A 627 -3.04 -35.63 -16.27
N MET A 628 -2.12 -35.10 -17.08
CA MET A 628 -2.29 -35.02 -18.52
C MET A 628 -2.24 -36.40 -19.21
N LEU A 629 -1.43 -37.34 -18.69
CA LEU A 629 -1.40 -38.72 -19.16
C LEU A 629 -2.71 -39.46 -18.82
N ILE A 630 -3.25 -39.28 -17.61
CA ILE A 630 -4.58 -39.78 -17.24
C ILE A 630 -5.65 -39.17 -18.15
N PHE A 631 -5.60 -37.86 -18.42
CA PHE A 631 -6.53 -37.20 -19.35
C PHE A 631 -6.43 -37.73 -20.79
N LYS A 632 -5.24 -38.16 -21.24
CA LYS A 632 -4.99 -38.81 -22.54
C LYS A 632 -5.55 -40.24 -22.63
N GLY A 633 -5.97 -40.84 -21.52
CA GLY A 633 -6.58 -42.17 -21.46
C GLY A 633 -5.62 -43.30 -21.06
N PHE A 634 -4.43 -42.96 -20.57
CA PHE A 634 -3.55 -43.93 -19.89
C PHE A 634 -4.10 -44.25 -18.50
N ASN A 635 -3.85 -45.48 -18.02
CA ASN A 635 -4.24 -45.88 -16.67
C ASN A 635 -3.22 -45.39 -15.63
N SER A 636 -3.55 -45.53 -14.34
CA SER A 636 -2.69 -45.09 -13.22
C SER A 636 -1.29 -45.69 -13.29
N ASP A 637 -1.17 -46.99 -13.59
CA ASP A 637 0.10 -47.72 -13.54
C ASP A 637 1.03 -47.33 -14.69
N THR A 638 0.48 -47.15 -15.90
CA THR A 638 1.21 -46.70 -17.09
C THR A 638 1.62 -45.24 -16.98
N ALA A 639 0.75 -44.36 -16.46
CA ALA A 639 1.10 -42.97 -16.17
C ALA A 639 2.19 -42.88 -15.09
N GLN A 640 2.09 -43.68 -14.02
CA GLN A 640 3.12 -43.71 -12.96
C GLN A 640 4.44 -44.30 -13.46
N TYR A 641 4.39 -45.32 -14.33
CA TYR A 641 5.58 -45.83 -15.02
C TYR A 641 6.29 -44.73 -15.81
N ALA A 642 5.55 -43.93 -16.60
CA ALA A 642 6.13 -42.81 -17.32
C ALA A 642 6.80 -41.81 -16.37
N ILE A 643 6.13 -41.42 -15.29
CA ILE A 643 6.68 -40.49 -14.29
C ILE A 643 7.94 -41.03 -13.62
N ASN A 644 8.05 -42.35 -13.43
CA ASN A 644 9.22 -43.00 -12.82
C ASN A 644 10.41 -43.13 -13.79
N HIS A 645 10.15 -43.23 -15.10
CA HIS A 645 11.18 -43.41 -16.14
C HIS A 645 11.49 -42.13 -16.94
N LEU A 646 10.75 -41.05 -16.70
CA LEU A 646 10.99 -39.73 -17.30
C LEU A 646 12.14 -39.02 -16.59
N GLN A 647 13.28 -38.91 -17.29
CA GLN A 647 14.41 -38.06 -16.92
C GLN A 647 14.03 -36.58 -17.12
N ALA A 648 13.51 -35.93 -16.07
CA ALA A 648 13.04 -34.53 -16.11
C ALA A 648 13.56 -33.70 -14.93
N ASP A 649 14.08 -32.51 -15.24
CA ASP A 649 14.39 -31.48 -14.25
C ASP A 649 13.18 -30.55 -14.05
N TYR A 650 12.40 -30.85 -13.01
CA TYR A 650 11.21 -30.08 -12.66
C TYR A 650 11.53 -28.68 -12.12
N LYS A 651 12.74 -28.46 -11.57
CA LYS A 651 13.23 -27.13 -11.14
C LYS A 651 13.55 -26.25 -12.35
N ALA A 652 14.17 -26.81 -13.39
CA ALA A 652 14.35 -26.14 -14.67
C ALA A 652 13.00 -25.83 -15.35
N ASN A 653 12.03 -26.74 -15.31
CA ASN A 653 10.68 -26.50 -15.84
C ASN A 653 9.96 -25.36 -15.12
N ALA A 654 10.02 -25.32 -13.78
CA ALA A 654 9.46 -24.23 -12.99
C ALA A 654 10.08 -22.88 -13.35
N LEU A 655 11.41 -22.82 -13.51
CA LEU A 655 12.14 -21.63 -13.95
C LEU A 655 11.77 -21.20 -15.39
N ALA A 656 11.60 -22.15 -16.31
CA ALA A 656 11.16 -21.86 -17.67
C ALA A 656 9.74 -21.27 -17.69
N LYS A 657 8.80 -21.82 -16.91
CA LYS A 657 7.46 -21.23 -16.73
C LYS A 657 7.53 -19.84 -16.10
N ALA A 658 8.34 -19.64 -15.06
CA ALA A 658 8.55 -18.34 -14.42
C ALA A 658 9.02 -17.27 -15.41
N ARG A 659 9.99 -17.61 -16.28
CA ARG A 659 10.50 -16.73 -17.35
C ARG A 659 9.42 -16.38 -18.38
N ILE A 660 8.60 -17.35 -18.79
CA ILE A 660 7.46 -17.11 -19.71
C ILE A 660 6.43 -16.17 -19.08
N LEU A 661 6.07 -16.39 -17.81
CA LEU A 661 5.09 -15.55 -17.09
C LEU A 661 5.59 -14.13 -16.86
N SER A 662 6.87 -13.96 -16.51
CA SER A 662 7.50 -12.64 -16.41
C SER A 662 7.45 -11.91 -17.75
N LYS A 663 7.96 -12.53 -18.83
CA LYS A 663 8.09 -11.92 -20.16
C LYS A 663 6.76 -11.51 -20.78
N TYR A 664 5.73 -12.35 -20.71
CA TYR A 664 4.47 -12.12 -21.43
C TYR A 664 3.34 -11.54 -20.57
N ASN A 665 3.32 -11.80 -19.25
CA ASN A 665 2.22 -11.38 -18.37
C ASN A 665 2.60 -10.27 -17.39
N LYS A 666 3.86 -9.78 -17.39
CA LYS A 666 4.37 -8.72 -16.50
C LYS A 666 4.03 -8.91 -15.01
N LYS A 667 4.04 -10.16 -14.56
CA LYS A 667 3.68 -10.52 -13.18
C LYS A 667 4.84 -10.27 -12.22
N SER A 668 4.52 -9.80 -11.02
CA SER A 668 5.49 -9.70 -9.92
C SER A 668 6.02 -11.08 -9.51
N LYS A 669 7.24 -11.15 -8.92
CA LYS A 669 7.81 -12.42 -8.44
C LYS A 669 6.86 -13.16 -7.46
N SER A 670 6.10 -12.43 -6.63
CA SER A 670 5.07 -13.00 -5.73
C SER A 670 3.86 -13.59 -6.47
N GLU A 671 3.37 -12.95 -7.54
CA GLU A 671 2.28 -13.51 -8.35
C GLU A 671 2.72 -14.72 -9.18
N ILE A 672 3.96 -14.71 -9.69
CA ILE A 672 4.55 -15.86 -10.40
C ILE A 672 4.65 -17.04 -9.44
N HIS A 673 5.17 -16.82 -8.23
CA HIS A 673 5.22 -17.83 -7.17
C HIS A 673 3.85 -18.47 -6.92
N LYS A 674 2.85 -17.63 -6.58
CA LYS A 674 1.47 -18.05 -6.33
C LYS A 674 0.85 -18.81 -7.50
N TRP A 675 1.22 -18.49 -8.74
CA TRP A 675 0.75 -19.22 -9.92
C TRP A 675 1.43 -20.59 -10.07
N LEU A 676 2.75 -20.67 -9.85
CA LEU A 676 3.51 -21.91 -9.98
C LEU A 676 3.01 -23.00 -9.02
N VAL A 677 2.74 -22.65 -7.76
CA VAL A 677 2.23 -23.61 -6.75
C VAL A 677 0.72 -23.81 -6.79
N SER A 678 -0.02 -23.09 -7.65
CA SER A 678 -1.48 -23.17 -7.68
C SER A 678 -1.97 -24.47 -8.33
N PRO A 679 -2.98 -25.15 -7.74
CA PRO A 679 -3.67 -26.29 -8.38
C PRO A 679 -4.49 -25.89 -9.62
N TYR A 680 -4.56 -24.59 -9.95
CA TYR A 680 -5.16 -24.07 -11.19
C TYR A 680 -4.13 -23.37 -12.09
N GLY A 681 -2.83 -23.57 -11.82
CA GLY A 681 -1.71 -22.88 -12.44
C GLY A 681 -0.63 -23.84 -12.91
N GLY A 682 0.54 -23.80 -12.25
CA GLY A 682 1.70 -24.62 -12.63
C GLY A 682 1.79 -25.99 -11.95
N GLU A 683 1.13 -26.17 -10.80
CA GLU A 683 1.23 -27.35 -9.94
C GLU A 683 2.66 -27.83 -9.60
N PHE A 684 3.60 -26.90 -9.48
CA PHE A 684 4.95 -27.18 -9.00
C PHE A 684 4.97 -27.31 -7.48
N THR A 685 5.97 -28.02 -6.95
CA THR A 685 6.20 -28.04 -5.51
C THR A 685 6.64 -26.65 -5.01
N GLU A 686 6.44 -26.38 -3.73
CA GLU A 686 6.91 -25.15 -3.08
C GLU A 686 8.43 -24.96 -3.27
N GLU A 687 9.21 -26.04 -3.23
CA GLU A 687 10.66 -26.02 -3.47
C GLU A 687 11.04 -25.67 -4.91
N GLU A 688 10.32 -26.23 -5.89
CA GLU A 688 10.50 -25.93 -7.32
C GLU A 688 10.12 -24.48 -7.64
N ALA A 689 9.03 -23.98 -7.07
CA ALA A 689 8.59 -22.60 -7.23
C ALA A 689 9.55 -21.61 -6.57
N ASN A 690 10.02 -21.89 -5.34
CA ASN A 690 11.01 -21.05 -4.67
C ASN A 690 12.35 -21.02 -5.42
N TYR A 691 12.83 -22.18 -5.91
CA TYR A 691 14.00 -22.25 -6.79
C TYR A 691 13.80 -21.40 -8.05
N ALA A 692 12.64 -21.53 -8.71
CA ALA A 692 12.33 -20.78 -9.92
C ALA A 692 12.33 -19.26 -9.69
N ILE A 693 11.81 -18.78 -8.55
CA ILE A 693 11.80 -17.36 -8.20
C ILE A 693 13.20 -16.84 -7.83
N GLN A 694 13.99 -17.63 -7.10
CA GLN A 694 15.36 -17.26 -6.73
C GLN A 694 16.27 -17.12 -7.96
N HIS A 695 16.05 -17.94 -8.99
CA HIS A 695 16.81 -17.92 -10.25
C HIS A 695 16.11 -17.13 -11.38
N LEU A 696 14.99 -16.47 -11.07
CA LEU A 696 14.36 -15.49 -11.94
C LEU A 696 15.10 -14.16 -11.76
N GLY A 697 15.97 -13.84 -12.73
CA GLY A 697 16.65 -12.55 -12.82
C GLY A 697 15.66 -11.37 -12.76
N ASP A 698 16.18 -10.20 -12.42
CA ASP A 698 15.39 -8.98 -12.19
C ASP A 698 14.78 -8.37 -13.47
#